data_AF-A0A0J6ISP0-F1
#
_entry.id   AF-A0A0J6ISP0-F1
#
_cell.length_a   1.000
_cell.length_b   1.000
_cell.length_c   1.000
_cell.angle_alpha   90.00
_cell.angle_beta   90.00
_cell.angle_gamma   90.00
#
_symmetry.space_group_name_H-M   'P 1'
#
loop_
_entity.id
_entity.type
_entity.pdbx_description
1 polymer ?
#
loop_
_entity_poly.entity_id
_entity_poly.type
_entity_poly.pdbx_seq_one_letter_code
_entity_poly.pdbx_strand_id
1 'polypeptide(L)'
;MKSFLKASMALLRQTWLWTLILVLGFALLVWWVGPLLAVDDYKFWADPIARLLSISALLLIWGLAMVYVSWRTGVRKKVLADSDAGKAHERQEQEIEASRKNLRKRFKAALHILKNTSIYKGRSERWRDELPWYVLLGPQGAGKTSLLDFSGLEFPLNKLDRTLTRDLRGTSDCEWYFSEHGVLIDTAGRFLTQGNERLDASGWNTLLGLLRKRRRERPLNGVLVTVPVDLLSQGDQPALSQLSDQIRARLQDIHRVLRIELPVYLVLSKTDSVPGFDAFFEQLTRDERAQVFGASFDNNQDATALLRAELEALLVRLNSQIITRMHQERDPQRRGLILDFPHQLSQIAAQLCVFSDMTFTGNRYPRASPLRGVYLTSAPHVMASPPTQNPEAHSVETAQKPQSPFLHTGRAYFINHLLSRVIFPQAQLAGLDKREQRRIHWGQRFQYLLAMAVLGGLGGLWASSFSSNHERLEQLRHLAQQGVQQRAQLSPRDDAQAALQTLGTYYAATQVFPSMTQVALYERSGLYQGAAVKRALTQAYQNELHTQLLPRVMQQLEQQIRANLNNRERLLNSLGAYLMLDAVEQRDNAWLKAWVARDWSLRYPGLTEVQNGLNQHFERLLGTAFKAPLDEGLIAQARQVLRSESLATVVYRTLREQAHSLAPYSLSQHLGPQGHLFSGADYSIPGFYTQQGYQQFFSIQGVSLVRDILRDNWVLGEGSSNSAMDMRKLMVALEQLYFRDYADHWAEAVGRLALQPMSDAREGAEQMAGLTSANSPLLQLLVAVRENTRLISIADELPSVTTTVGTQGGTLTAVAGAVVAKGTEVLASTVPDTSKKDLQRQFEPLHRLLDDKDAPTASLTPLLVGLTDVQLQMAVLARASAPDQAAYEMARLRISGQRDALSHLRQAAQRLPRPLNGWFNTLTEDTWGLVLNDSYQFLNKRYQHELYRFYARALKQRYPFDAHSSSDVALNDFREFFKAQGLADQFFDTWMKPFVSRDAGSYRLRSMDGKSLPMSRVYFEQMATAQVIRQGFFAQNPSEPQVQFTLEPYSLDTNVSRSQLRFGDQMIEYRHGPTVPMNFQWPTLADNGRTSLVLEKNVGRPIGIEKNTGPWSLFRVLDLMQIDYLSGRDVMLLKADVGGLRADYVLMSQRTPNPFDLQTLRSFRLPAQL
;
A
#
# COMPACT_ATOMS: atom_id res chain seq x y z
N MET A 1 -1.64 -3.15 -3.51
CA MET A 1 -0.16 -3.26 -3.61
C MET A 1 0.35 -4.09 -4.80
N LYS A 2 0.06 -5.40 -4.94
CA LYS A 2 0.65 -6.24 -6.01
C LYS A 2 0.34 -5.81 -7.46
N SER A 3 -0.79 -5.13 -7.70
CA SER A 3 -1.13 -4.50 -8.99
C SER A 3 -0.26 -3.26 -9.26
N PHE A 4 -0.22 -2.33 -8.30
CA PHE A 4 0.61 -1.11 -8.36
C PHE A 4 2.09 -1.44 -8.60
N LEU A 5 2.66 -2.42 -7.87
CA LEU A 5 4.03 -2.90 -8.09
C LEU A 5 4.26 -3.54 -9.47
N LYS A 6 3.25 -4.15 -10.09
CA LYS A 6 3.36 -4.68 -11.46
C LYS A 6 3.24 -3.57 -12.51
N ALA A 7 2.38 -2.58 -12.28
CA ALA A 7 2.22 -1.42 -13.16
C ALA A 7 3.47 -0.53 -13.15
N SER A 8 4.02 -0.21 -11.96
CA SER A 8 5.28 0.52 -11.84
C SER A 8 6.44 -0.27 -12.44
N MET A 9 6.51 -1.59 -12.24
CA MET A 9 7.54 -2.44 -12.86
C MET A 9 7.35 -2.66 -14.38
N ALA A 10 6.16 -2.38 -14.93
CA ALA A 10 5.90 -2.34 -16.36
C ALA A 10 6.29 -0.98 -16.97
N LEU A 11 6.01 0.13 -16.28
CA LEU A 11 6.50 1.47 -16.64
C LEU A 11 8.04 1.51 -16.59
N LEU A 12 8.66 1.00 -15.52
CA LEU A 12 10.11 0.83 -15.37
C LEU A 12 10.75 -0.15 -16.38
N ARG A 13 9.98 -0.73 -17.31
CA ARG A 13 10.49 -1.51 -18.45
C ARG A 13 10.37 -0.78 -19.78
N GLN A 14 9.70 0.35 -19.84
CA GLN A 14 9.58 1.14 -21.06
C GLN A 14 10.81 2.06 -21.18
N THR A 15 11.49 1.98 -22.33
CA THR A 15 12.77 2.68 -22.58
C THR A 15 12.63 4.20 -22.51
N TRP A 16 11.47 4.75 -22.92
CA TRP A 16 11.18 6.18 -22.83
C TRP A 16 11.07 6.69 -21.38
N LEU A 17 10.68 5.84 -20.42
CA LEU A 17 10.64 6.24 -19.01
C LEU A 17 12.05 6.46 -18.48
N TRP A 18 13.01 5.61 -18.85
CA TRP A 18 14.40 5.77 -18.45
C TRP A 18 15.07 6.98 -19.11
N THR A 19 14.76 7.28 -20.37
CA THR A 19 15.26 8.52 -21.00
C THR A 19 14.62 9.76 -20.38
N LEU A 20 13.32 9.72 -20.03
CA LEU A 20 12.65 10.81 -19.31
C LEU A 20 13.21 11.01 -17.89
N ILE A 21 13.47 9.94 -17.14
CA ILE A 21 14.08 10.00 -15.80
C ILE A 21 15.49 10.59 -15.88
N LEU A 22 16.27 10.23 -16.92
CA LEU A 22 17.61 10.79 -17.14
C LEU A 22 17.54 12.28 -17.49
N VAL A 23 16.60 12.67 -18.36
CA VAL A 23 16.30 14.07 -18.73
C VAL A 23 15.86 14.91 -17.53
N LEU A 24 14.97 14.37 -16.67
CA LEU A 24 14.55 15.02 -15.43
C LEU A 24 15.68 15.10 -14.39
N GLY A 25 16.54 14.07 -14.31
CA GLY A 25 17.75 14.09 -13.50
C GLY A 25 18.69 15.20 -13.92
N PHE A 26 18.93 15.37 -15.22
CA PHE A 26 19.70 16.49 -15.77
C PHE A 26 19.03 17.85 -15.47
N ALA A 27 17.71 17.98 -15.63
CA ALA A 27 17.00 19.22 -15.29
C ALA A 27 17.14 19.60 -13.81
N LEU A 28 17.09 18.62 -12.90
CA LEU A 28 17.28 18.82 -11.45
C LEU A 28 18.74 19.19 -11.12
N LEU A 29 19.70 18.62 -11.85
CA LEU A 29 21.12 18.96 -11.74
C LEU A 29 21.39 20.41 -12.22
N VAL A 30 20.80 20.83 -13.35
CA VAL A 30 20.83 22.23 -13.82
C VAL A 30 20.16 23.18 -12.83
N TRP A 31 19.10 22.75 -12.13
CA TRP A 31 18.41 23.59 -11.14
C TRP A 31 19.20 23.82 -9.86
N TRP A 32 19.80 22.77 -9.28
CA TRP A 32 20.48 22.80 -7.98
C TRP A 32 21.98 23.08 -8.07
N VAL A 33 22.67 22.54 -9.08
CA VAL A 33 24.13 22.67 -9.26
C VAL A 33 24.45 23.79 -10.26
N GLY A 34 23.55 24.12 -11.18
CA GLY A 34 23.73 25.22 -12.15
C GLY A 34 24.14 26.56 -11.53
N PRO A 35 23.54 27.04 -10.42
CA PRO A 35 23.94 28.29 -9.77
C PRO A 35 25.35 28.28 -9.15
N LEU A 36 25.94 27.10 -8.94
CA LEU A 36 27.29 26.90 -8.41
C LEU A 36 28.35 26.83 -9.53
N LEU A 37 27.93 26.66 -10.79
CA LEU A 37 28.80 26.61 -11.96
C LEU A 37 29.00 28.02 -12.54
N ALA A 38 30.19 28.58 -12.32
CA ALA A 38 30.71 29.73 -13.04
C ALA A 38 31.70 29.26 -14.09
N VAL A 39 31.67 29.86 -15.29
CA VAL A 39 32.70 29.67 -16.32
C VAL A 39 33.15 31.07 -16.73
N ASP A 40 34.44 31.36 -16.59
CA ASP A 40 35.04 32.68 -16.82
C ASP A 40 34.34 33.81 -16.01
N ASP A 41 34.15 33.55 -14.71
CA ASP A 41 33.33 34.30 -13.72
C ASP A 41 31.85 34.58 -14.10
N TYR A 42 31.43 34.24 -15.32
CA TYR A 42 30.06 34.38 -15.77
C TYR A 42 29.20 33.19 -15.31
N LYS A 43 28.21 33.46 -14.46
CA LYS A 43 27.27 32.45 -13.94
C LYS A 43 26.05 32.35 -14.84
N PHE A 44 26.21 31.64 -15.96
CA PHE A 44 25.18 31.41 -17.00
C PHE A 44 23.82 30.91 -16.45
N TRP A 45 23.80 30.23 -15.30
CA TRP A 45 22.60 29.72 -14.65
C TRP A 45 22.25 30.41 -13.31
N ALA A 46 22.82 31.57 -13.00
CA ALA A 46 22.37 32.37 -11.86
C ALA A 46 20.91 32.85 -12.06
N ASP A 47 20.61 33.41 -13.23
CA ASP A 47 19.26 33.86 -13.58
C ASP A 47 18.26 32.67 -13.63
N PRO A 48 17.13 32.72 -12.90
CA PRO A 48 16.03 31.77 -13.06
C PRO A 48 15.55 31.60 -14.51
N ILE A 49 15.58 32.66 -15.33
CA ILE A 49 15.10 32.65 -16.72
C ILE A 49 16.01 31.78 -17.60
N ALA A 50 17.33 31.90 -17.46
CA ALA A 50 18.30 31.09 -18.20
C ALA A 50 18.20 29.59 -17.84
N ARG A 51 17.88 29.26 -16.58
CA ARG A 51 17.59 27.89 -16.14
C ARG A 51 16.29 27.35 -16.76
N LEU A 52 15.23 28.16 -16.83
CA LEU A 52 13.96 27.78 -17.46
C LEU A 52 14.08 27.57 -18.97
N LEU A 53 14.86 28.41 -19.66
CA LEU A 53 15.14 28.28 -21.11
C LEU A 53 15.96 27.02 -21.42
N SER A 54 16.99 26.70 -20.63
CA SER A 54 17.80 25.50 -20.85
C SER A 54 17.04 24.20 -20.56
N ILE A 55 16.20 24.18 -19.51
CA ILE A 55 15.33 23.03 -19.21
C ILE A 55 14.25 22.84 -20.28
N SER A 56 13.64 23.93 -20.79
CA SER A 56 12.61 23.83 -21.83
C SER A 56 13.18 23.35 -23.18
N ALA A 57 14.35 23.84 -23.58
CA ALA A 57 15.06 23.35 -24.77
C ALA A 57 15.40 21.86 -24.67
N LEU A 58 15.88 21.41 -23.52
CA LEU A 58 16.26 20.02 -23.26
C LEU A 58 15.05 19.06 -23.30
N LEU A 59 13.89 19.49 -22.82
CA LEU A 59 12.62 18.76 -22.95
C LEU A 59 12.09 18.75 -24.41
N LEU A 60 12.23 19.86 -25.13
CA LEU A 60 11.78 20.00 -26.52
C LEU A 60 12.57 19.07 -27.46
N ILE A 61 13.89 19.00 -27.30
CA ILE A 61 14.77 18.07 -28.04
C ILE A 61 14.38 16.60 -27.78
N TRP A 62 14.13 16.24 -26.51
CA TRP A 62 13.67 14.89 -26.16
C TRP A 62 12.32 14.53 -26.81
N GLY A 63 11.38 15.47 -26.81
CA GLY A 63 10.07 15.31 -27.46
C GLY A 63 10.18 15.07 -28.97
N LEU A 64 10.95 15.90 -29.68
CA LEU A 64 11.19 15.76 -31.12
C LEU A 64 11.84 14.42 -31.49
N ALA A 65 12.85 13.99 -30.72
CA ALA A 65 13.52 12.71 -30.94
C ALA A 65 12.54 11.51 -30.84
N MET A 66 11.60 11.56 -29.89
CA MET A 66 10.63 10.48 -29.70
C MET A 66 9.58 10.42 -30.82
N VAL A 67 9.13 11.59 -31.32
CA VAL A 67 8.23 11.67 -32.49
C VAL A 67 8.91 11.09 -33.73
N TYR A 68 10.16 11.46 -33.99
CA TYR A 68 10.91 10.97 -35.15
C TYR A 68 11.09 9.44 -35.17
N VAL A 69 11.41 8.82 -34.02
CA VAL A 69 11.58 7.36 -33.90
C VAL A 69 10.26 6.60 -34.08
N SER A 70 9.16 7.13 -33.53
CA SER A 70 7.84 6.49 -33.66
C SER A 70 7.27 6.59 -35.09
N TRP A 71 7.48 7.71 -35.78
CA TRP A 71 7.07 7.87 -37.17
C TRP A 71 7.81 6.91 -38.12
N ARG A 72 9.15 6.86 -38.03
CA ARG A 72 10.00 6.04 -38.92
C ARG A 72 9.77 4.53 -38.78
N THR A 73 9.34 4.08 -37.59
CA THR A 73 8.98 2.67 -37.34
C THR A 73 7.56 2.31 -37.81
N GLY A 74 6.62 3.26 -37.81
CA GLY A 74 5.28 3.08 -38.37
C GLY A 74 5.25 2.94 -39.89
N VAL A 75 6.03 3.75 -40.61
CA VAL A 75 6.06 3.74 -42.09
C VAL A 75 6.58 2.41 -42.64
N ARG A 76 7.67 1.87 -42.08
CA ARG A 76 8.23 0.57 -42.52
C ARG A 76 7.28 -0.62 -42.34
N LYS A 77 6.39 -0.58 -41.35
CA LYS A 77 5.41 -1.65 -41.12
C LYS A 77 4.26 -1.64 -42.13
N LYS A 78 3.82 -0.46 -42.60
CA LYS A 78 2.74 -0.37 -43.60
C LYS A 78 3.17 -0.88 -44.97
N VAL A 79 4.37 -0.52 -45.44
CA VAL A 79 4.87 -0.91 -46.77
C VAL A 79 5.06 -2.43 -46.95
N LEU A 80 5.28 -3.18 -45.87
CA LEU A 80 5.43 -4.64 -45.91
C LEU A 80 4.11 -5.41 -45.76
N ALA A 81 3.05 -4.80 -45.24
CA ALA A 81 1.77 -5.46 -45.00
C ALA A 81 0.91 -5.61 -46.27
N ASP A 82 1.01 -4.67 -47.22
CA ASP A 82 0.20 -4.67 -48.45
C ASP A 82 0.69 -5.65 -49.54
N SER A 83 1.86 -6.26 -49.38
CA SER A 83 2.38 -7.29 -50.31
C SER A 83 1.77 -8.67 -50.03
N ASP A 84 1.55 -9.48 -51.07
CA ASP A 84 1.05 -10.87 -50.89
C ASP A 84 2.01 -11.77 -50.10
N ALA A 85 3.32 -11.47 -50.14
CA ALA A 85 4.31 -12.08 -49.25
C ALA A 85 4.05 -11.72 -47.77
N GLY A 86 3.55 -10.51 -47.50
CA GLY A 86 3.11 -10.05 -46.19
C GLY A 86 1.90 -10.83 -45.69
N LYS A 87 0.88 -11.04 -46.52
CA LYS A 87 -0.34 -11.83 -46.18
C LYS A 87 -0.02 -13.30 -45.87
N ALA A 88 0.92 -13.90 -46.60
CA ALA A 88 1.41 -15.25 -46.30
C ALA A 88 2.18 -15.30 -44.96
N HIS A 89 3.02 -14.29 -44.70
CA HIS A 89 3.69 -14.13 -43.41
C HIS A 89 2.72 -13.91 -42.25
N GLU A 90 1.64 -13.12 -42.43
CA GLU A 90 0.61 -12.91 -41.41
C GLU A 90 -0.13 -14.20 -41.06
N ARG A 91 -0.49 -15.04 -42.04
CA ARG A 91 -1.09 -16.36 -41.76
C ARG A 91 -0.15 -17.25 -40.96
N GLN A 92 1.14 -17.30 -41.34
CA GLN A 92 2.14 -18.08 -40.62
C GLN A 92 2.41 -17.51 -39.21
N GLU A 93 2.39 -16.19 -39.01
CA GLU A 93 2.46 -15.55 -37.69
C GLU A 93 1.21 -15.83 -36.84
N GLN A 94 0.02 -15.88 -37.44
CA GLN A 94 -1.23 -16.24 -36.75
C GLN A 94 -1.22 -17.70 -36.27
N GLU A 95 -0.73 -18.65 -37.07
CA GLU A 95 -0.53 -20.05 -36.66
C GLU A 95 0.52 -20.17 -35.55
N ILE A 96 1.64 -19.44 -35.68
CA ILE A 96 2.68 -19.33 -34.66
C ILE A 96 2.13 -18.77 -33.36
N GLU A 97 1.31 -17.71 -33.41
CA GLU A 97 0.70 -17.11 -32.23
C GLU A 97 -0.40 -18.01 -31.63
N ALA A 98 -1.18 -18.72 -32.45
CA ALA A 98 -2.15 -19.70 -32.01
C ALA A 98 -1.48 -20.87 -31.27
N SER A 99 -0.44 -21.48 -31.83
CA SER A 99 0.35 -22.53 -31.16
C SER A 99 1.00 -21.99 -29.87
N ARG A 100 1.61 -20.79 -29.91
CA ARG A 100 2.11 -20.13 -28.69
C ARG A 100 1.03 -19.92 -27.64
N LYS A 101 -0.19 -19.51 -28.05
CA LYS A 101 -1.34 -19.29 -27.17
C LYS A 101 -1.85 -20.62 -26.62
N ASN A 102 -1.79 -21.72 -27.39
CA ASN A 102 -2.15 -23.10 -27.01
C ASN A 102 -1.08 -23.85 -26.19
N LEU A 103 0.16 -23.39 -26.21
CA LEU A 103 1.22 -23.99 -25.40
C LEU A 103 1.44 -23.20 -24.10
N ARG A 104 1.34 -21.85 -24.18
CA ARG A 104 0.99 -21.02 -23.01
C ARG A 104 -0.36 -21.36 -22.43
N LYS A 105 -1.22 -22.03 -23.24
CA LYS A 105 -2.32 -22.88 -22.79
C LYS A 105 -1.72 -24.00 -21.97
N ARG A 106 -2.12 -25.23 -22.19
CA ARG A 106 -1.91 -26.44 -21.37
C ARG A 106 -1.03 -26.31 -20.10
N PHE A 107 0.22 -25.84 -20.19
CA PHE A 107 1.04 -25.29 -19.09
C PHE A 107 0.35 -24.45 -17.98
N LYS A 108 -0.60 -23.53 -18.23
CA LYS A 108 -1.22 -22.76 -17.11
C LYS A 108 -2.24 -23.59 -16.32
N ALA A 109 -3.01 -24.51 -16.93
CA ALA A 109 -3.84 -25.42 -16.11
C ALA A 109 -2.95 -26.42 -15.41
N ALA A 110 -1.87 -26.89 -16.04
CA ALA A 110 -0.90 -27.74 -15.36
C ALA A 110 -0.44 -27.11 -14.03
N LEU A 111 -0.24 -25.78 -13.99
CA LEU A 111 0.05 -25.03 -12.77
C LEU A 111 -1.17 -24.72 -11.88
N HIS A 112 -2.37 -24.62 -12.44
CA HIS A 112 -3.63 -24.44 -11.69
C HIS A 112 -3.97 -25.71 -10.91
N ILE A 113 -3.97 -26.84 -11.61
CA ILE A 113 -4.10 -28.21 -11.09
C ILE A 113 -3.09 -28.40 -9.95
N LEU A 114 -1.77 -28.29 -10.22
CA LEU A 114 -0.72 -28.50 -9.22
C LEU A 114 -0.88 -27.61 -7.95
N LYS A 115 -1.52 -26.44 -8.06
CA LYS A 115 -1.84 -25.58 -6.90
C LYS A 115 -3.10 -26.00 -6.13
N ASN A 116 -4.10 -26.55 -6.81
CA ASN A 116 -5.46 -26.67 -6.28
C ASN A 116 -5.94 -28.12 -6.04
N THR A 117 -5.27 -29.15 -6.57
CA THR A 117 -5.71 -30.54 -6.36
C THR A 117 -5.56 -31.04 -4.93
N SER A 118 -6.43 -31.99 -4.55
CA SER A 118 -6.37 -32.80 -3.33
C SER A 118 -5.02 -33.51 -3.14
N ILE A 119 -4.44 -34.10 -4.20
CA ILE A 119 -3.18 -34.85 -4.18
C ILE A 119 -2.02 -34.05 -3.56
N TYR A 120 -1.99 -32.74 -3.79
CA TYR A 120 -0.95 -31.84 -3.29
C TYR A 120 -1.45 -30.91 -2.16
N LYS A 121 -2.69 -31.08 -1.71
CA LYS A 121 -3.32 -30.27 -0.65
C LYS A 121 -2.64 -30.59 0.69
N GLY A 122 -2.30 -29.55 1.46
CA GLY A 122 -1.50 -29.69 2.69
C GLY A 122 0.03 -29.66 2.50
N ARG A 123 0.57 -29.91 1.29
CA ARG A 123 1.99 -29.68 0.99
C ARG A 123 2.28 -28.19 0.78
N SER A 124 3.44 -27.71 1.23
CA SER A 124 3.84 -26.29 1.16
C SER A 124 4.06 -25.81 -0.29
N GLU A 125 3.93 -24.49 -0.55
CA GLU A 125 4.20 -23.92 -1.89
C GLU A 125 5.65 -24.22 -2.35
N ARG A 126 6.60 -24.24 -1.40
CA ARG A 126 8.00 -24.63 -1.64
C ARG A 126 8.14 -26.08 -2.13
N TRP A 127 7.54 -27.05 -1.45
CA TRP A 127 7.58 -28.46 -1.87
C TRP A 127 6.99 -28.65 -3.27
N ARG A 128 5.91 -27.92 -3.59
CA ARG A 128 5.26 -27.97 -4.91
C ARG A 128 6.11 -27.38 -6.03
N ASP A 129 6.83 -26.30 -5.76
CA ASP A 129 7.78 -25.73 -6.73
C ASP A 129 9.09 -26.57 -6.83
N GLU A 130 9.40 -27.40 -5.83
CA GLU A 130 10.52 -28.38 -5.81
C GLU A 130 10.21 -29.72 -6.51
N LEU A 131 8.94 -30.14 -6.61
CA LEU A 131 8.47 -31.38 -7.29
C LEU A 131 9.13 -31.61 -8.66
N PRO A 132 9.65 -32.80 -9.01
CA PRO A 132 10.49 -32.96 -10.20
C PRO A 132 9.69 -33.05 -11.50
N TRP A 133 10.23 -32.47 -12.58
CA TRP A 133 9.59 -32.39 -13.91
C TRP A 133 10.48 -33.02 -14.98
N TYR A 134 9.94 -33.96 -15.76
CA TYR A 134 10.64 -34.68 -16.83
C TYR A 134 9.99 -34.44 -18.18
N VAL A 135 10.75 -34.44 -19.27
CA VAL A 135 10.24 -34.33 -20.65
C VAL A 135 10.51 -35.62 -21.40
N LEU A 136 9.49 -36.20 -22.03
CA LEU A 136 9.62 -37.29 -22.98
C LEU A 136 9.79 -36.71 -24.39
N LEU A 137 10.92 -37.01 -25.02
CA LEU A 137 11.29 -36.59 -26.37
C LEU A 137 11.48 -37.82 -27.26
N GLY A 138 11.00 -37.79 -28.50
CA GLY A 138 11.13 -38.93 -29.41
C GLY A 138 10.22 -38.77 -30.63
N PRO A 139 10.46 -39.53 -31.71
CA PRO A 139 9.69 -39.40 -32.94
C PRO A 139 8.20 -39.71 -32.75
N GLN A 140 7.38 -39.36 -33.74
CA GLN A 140 5.96 -39.72 -33.73
C GLN A 140 5.82 -41.25 -33.83
N GLY A 141 4.88 -41.85 -33.09
CA GLY A 141 4.73 -43.31 -33.03
C GLY A 141 5.75 -44.05 -32.15
N ALA A 142 6.69 -43.36 -31.49
CA ALA A 142 7.70 -43.95 -30.60
C ALA A 142 7.15 -44.54 -29.28
N GLY A 143 5.83 -44.68 -29.11
CA GLY A 143 5.24 -45.26 -27.90
C GLY A 143 5.31 -44.40 -26.61
N LYS A 144 5.68 -43.11 -26.70
CA LYS A 144 5.83 -42.20 -25.54
C LYS A 144 4.60 -42.17 -24.62
N THR A 145 3.43 -41.97 -25.21
CA THR A 145 2.15 -41.93 -24.48
C THR A 145 1.84 -43.31 -23.89
N SER A 146 1.91 -44.39 -24.69
CA SER A 146 1.72 -45.78 -24.23
C SER A 146 2.64 -46.16 -23.05
N LEU A 147 3.89 -45.70 -23.05
CA LEU A 147 4.82 -45.90 -21.95
C LEU A 147 4.31 -45.26 -20.65
N LEU A 148 3.73 -44.06 -20.71
CA LEU A 148 3.11 -43.43 -19.55
C LEU A 148 1.84 -44.18 -19.10
N ASP A 149 0.97 -44.54 -20.05
CA ASP A 149 -0.30 -45.24 -19.81
C ASP A 149 -0.12 -46.55 -19.04
N PHE A 150 0.87 -47.33 -19.48
CA PHE A 150 1.16 -48.66 -18.98
C PHE A 150 2.32 -48.69 -17.98
N SER A 151 2.79 -47.53 -17.51
CA SER A 151 3.82 -47.42 -16.47
C SER A 151 3.40 -48.01 -15.12
N GLY A 152 2.09 -48.13 -14.86
CA GLY A 152 1.57 -48.54 -13.55
C GLY A 152 1.78 -47.49 -12.44
N LEU A 153 2.21 -46.26 -12.79
CA LEU A 153 2.13 -45.11 -11.88
C LEU A 153 0.67 -44.66 -11.76
N GLU A 154 0.30 -44.15 -10.59
CA GLU A 154 -0.99 -43.48 -10.45
C GLU A 154 -0.92 -42.06 -10.98
N PHE A 155 -1.73 -41.77 -12.00
CA PHE A 155 -2.02 -40.44 -12.50
C PHE A 155 -3.50 -40.10 -12.25
N PRO A 156 -3.91 -39.78 -11.01
CA PRO A 156 -5.33 -39.70 -10.66
C PRO A 156 -6.04 -38.59 -11.45
N LEU A 157 -5.31 -37.53 -11.77
CA LEU A 157 -5.76 -36.37 -12.54
C LEU A 157 -5.95 -36.65 -14.02
N ASN A 158 -4.97 -37.31 -14.65
CA ASN A 158 -5.05 -37.66 -16.07
C ASN A 158 -6.11 -38.74 -16.31
N LYS A 159 -6.45 -39.57 -15.30
CA LYS A 159 -7.57 -40.51 -15.36
C LYS A 159 -8.95 -39.84 -15.32
N LEU A 160 -9.11 -38.58 -14.88
CA LEU A 160 -10.37 -37.86 -15.08
C LEU A 160 -10.57 -37.53 -16.56
N ASP A 161 -9.52 -37.06 -17.22
CA ASP A 161 -9.60 -36.56 -18.60
C ASP A 161 -9.54 -37.73 -19.62
N ARG A 162 -8.84 -38.81 -19.28
CA ARG A 162 -8.92 -40.12 -19.98
C ARG A 162 -10.14 -40.96 -19.58
N THR A 163 -10.85 -40.48 -18.54
CA THR A 163 -12.29 -40.63 -18.30
C THR A 163 -13.16 -40.00 -19.38
N LEU A 164 -12.57 -39.32 -20.34
CA LEU A 164 -12.94 -39.65 -21.69
C LEU A 164 -11.69 -40.16 -22.54
N THR A 165 -10.77 -39.41 -23.16
CA THR A 165 -10.02 -39.87 -24.40
C THR A 165 -9.41 -41.27 -24.54
N ARG A 166 -9.67 -41.87 -25.73
CA ARG A 166 -8.71 -42.72 -26.48
C ARG A 166 -8.42 -42.20 -27.90
N ASP A 167 -7.75 -41.06 -27.98
CA ASP A 167 -7.32 -40.44 -29.24
C ASP A 167 -6.16 -41.25 -29.82
N LEU A 168 -6.38 -41.88 -30.96
CA LEU A 168 -5.29 -42.49 -31.74
C LEU A 168 -4.49 -41.42 -32.52
N ARG A 169 -4.93 -40.15 -32.51
CA ARG A 169 -4.09 -39.00 -32.92
C ARG A 169 -3.04 -38.73 -31.85
N GLY A 170 -1.77 -38.98 -32.20
CA GLY A 170 -0.63 -38.72 -31.32
C GLY A 170 -0.55 -37.26 -30.85
N THR A 171 0.05 -37.08 -29.67
CA THR A 171 0.20 -35.85 -28.88
C THR A 171 0.37 -34.60 -29.75
N SER A 172 -0.61 -33.68 -29.73
CA SER A 172 -0.66 -32.56 -30.67
C SER A 172 0.33 -31.43 -30.36
N ASP A 173 0.41 -30.96 -29.10
CA ASP A 173 1.43 -30.02 -28.62
C ASP A 173 2.26 -30.63 -27.48
N CYS A 174 1.70 -30.59 -26.27
CA CYS A 174 2.26 -31.21 -25.06
C CYS A 174 1.12 -31.63 -24.13
N GLU A 175 1.42 -32.59 -23.26
CA GLU A 175 0.54 -33.01 -22.17
C GLU A 175 1.32 -33.17 -20.87
N TRP A 176 0.66 -32.94 -19.73
CA TRP A 176 1.26 -32.98 -18.40
C TRP A 176 0.63 -34.10 -17.58
N TYR A 177 1.46 -35.03 -17.11
CA TYR A 177 1.09 -36.22 -16.35
C TYR A 177 1.47 -36.03 -14.89
N PHE A 178 0.48 -36.04 -14.00
CA PHE A 178 0.65 -35.73 -12.58
C PHE A 178 0.64 -36.98 -11.72
N SER A 179 1.81 -37.38 -11.22
CA SER A 179 1.97 -38.46 -10.23
C SER A 179 2.42 -37.90 -8.88
N GLU A 180 2.25 -38.66 -7.79
CA GLU A 180 2.71 -38.25 -6.45
C GLU A 180 4.20 -37.89 -6.41
N HIS A 181 5.02 -38.57 -7.21
CA HIS A 181 6.48 -38.46 -7.20
C HIS A 181 7.06 -37.47 -8.24
N GLY A 182 6.25 -36.98 -9.18
CA GLY A 182 6.73 -36.09 -10.23
C GLY A 182 5.74 -35.80 -11.36
N VAL A 183 6.10 -34.82 -12.19
CA VAL A 183 5.36 -34.44 -13.40
C VAL A 183 6.13 -34.90 -14.63
N LEU A 184 5.48 -35.65 -15.52
CA LEU A 184 6.03 -36.01 -16.83
C LEU A 184 5.35 -35.17 -17.92
N ILE A 185 6.12 -34.70 -18.90
CA ILE A 185 5.61 -33.96 -20.05
C ILE A 185 5.78 -34.83 -21.29
N ASP A 186 4.68 -35.30 -21.85
CA ASP A 186 4.70 -35.92 -23.19
C ASP A 186 4.72 -34.81 -24.24
N THR A 187 5.59 -34.95 -25.25
CA THR A 187 5.78 -33.93 -26.29
C THR A 187 5.42 -34.46 -27.68
N ALA A 188 4.82 -33.59 -28.49
CA ALA A 188 4.52 -33.90 -29.88
C ALA A 188 5.78 -34.30 -30.65
N GLY A 189 5.69 -35.34 -31.49
CA GLY A 189 6.81 -35.80 -32.33
C GLY A 189 7.36 -34.70 -33.24
N ARG A 190 6.51 -33.76 -33.66
CA ARG A 190 6.89 -32.57 -34.45
C ARG A 190 7.90 -31.65 -33.77
N PHE A 191 7.96 -31.62 -32.44
CA PHE A 191 9.00 -30.83 -31.75
C PHE A 191 10.40 -31.44 -31.89
N LEU A 192 10.51 -32.74 -32.17
CA LEU A 192 11.78 -33.36 -32.57
C LEU A 192 12.08 -33.05 -34.04
N THR A 193 11.21 -33.51 -34.94
CA THR A 193 11.44 -33.52 -36.40
C THR A 193 11.37 -32.15 -37.07
N GLN A 194 10.60 -31.20 -36.51
CA GLN A 194 10.41 -29.82 -36.96
C GLN A 194 10.15 -29.65 -38.47
N GLY A 195 9.19 -30.41 -39.00
CA GLY A 195 8.79 -30.33 -40.41
C GLY A 195 8.35 -28.92 -40.84
N ASN A 196 7.75 -28.14 -39.94
CA ASN A 196 7.48 -26.72 -40.14
C ASN A 196 8.38 -25.89 -39.24
N GLU A 197 9.66 -25.74 -39.63
CA GLU A 197 10.76 -25.21 -38.82
C GLU A 197 10.38 -23.97 -37.98
N ARG A 198 9.78 -22.93 -38.59
CA ARG A 198 9.36 -21.69 -37.88
C ARG A 198 8.26 -21.93 -36.84
N LEU A 199 7.29 -22.79 -37.13
CA LEU A 199 6.16 -23.08 -36.25
C LEU A 199 6.60 -23.98 -35.09
N ASP A 200 7.23 -25.10 -35.41
CA ASP A 200 7.62 -26.12 -34.44
C ASP A 200 8.75 -25.63 -33.52
N ALA A 201 9.76 -24.92 -34.05
CA ALA A 201 10.79 -24.31 -33.22
C ALA A 201 10.24 -23.19 -32.35
N SER A 202 9.21 -22.46 -32.80
CA SER A 202 8.54 -21.44 -32.00
C SER A 202 7.73 -22.04 -30.85
N GLY A 203 7.01 -23.14 -31.09
CA GLY A 203 6.31 -23.91 -30.06
C GLY A 203 7.29 -24.46 -29.02
N TRP A 204 8.35 -25.13 -29.47
CA TRP A 204 9.42 -25.67 -28.63
C TRP A 204 10.11 -24.61 -27.76
N ASN A 205 10.56 -23.50 -28.36
CA ASN A 205 11.16 -22.40 -27.60
C ASN A 205 10.18 -21.75 -26.61
N THR A 206 8.87 -21.78 -26.91
CA THR A 206 7.83 -21.28 -25.99
C THR A 206 7.65 -22.20 -24.79
N LEU A 207 7.72 -23.53 -24.97
CA LEU A 207 7.71 -24.52 -23.88
C LEU A 207 8.89 -24.30 -22.93
N LEU A 208 10.10 -24.28 -23.49
CA LEU A 208 11.33 -24.06 -22.72
C LEU A 208 11.33 -22.69 -22.02
N GLY A 209 10.85 -21.64 -22.69
CA GLY A 209 10.68 -20.31 -22.12
C GLY A 209 9.68 -20.26 -20.97
N LEU A 210 8.59 -21.05 -21.02
CA LEU A 210 7.59 -21.16 -19.95
C LEU A 210 8.12 -21.90 -18.73
N LEU A 211 8.74 -23.06 -18.95
CA LEU A 211 9.41 -23.87 -17.91
C LEU A 211 10.39 -23.01 -17.13
N ARG A 212 11.32 -22.34 -17.83
CA ARG A 212 12.30 -21.43 -17.24
C ARG A 212 11.67 -20.26 -16.48
N LYS A 213 10.61 -19.65 -17.05
CA LYS A 213 9.97 -18.46 -16.44
C LYS A 213 9.28 -18.80 -15.12
N ARG A 214 8.73 -20.01 -14.99
CA ARG A 214 8.00 -20.47 -13.80
C ARG A 214 8.92 -21.10 -12.75
N ARG A 215 9.73 -22.09 -13.14
CA ARG A 215 10.64 -22.83 -12.24
C ARG A 215 12.07 -22.39 -12.55
N ARG A 216 12.57 -21.38 -11.83
CA ARG A 216 13.88 -20.76 -12.15
C ARG A 216 15.08 -21.54 -11.65
N GLU A 217 14.93 -22.26 -10.55
CA GLU A 217 16.03 -23.03 -9.95
C GLU A 217 16.24 -24.34 -10.71
N ARG A 218 15.20 -25.18 -10.81
CA ARG A 218 15.17 -26.41 -11.62
C ARG A 218 14.00 -26.39 -12.61
N PRO A 219 14.16 -25.79 -13.81
CA PRO A 219 13.17 -25.83 -14.88
C PRO A 219 12.69 -27.25 -15.27
N LEU A 220 13.62 -28.20 -15.31
CA LEU A 220 13.43 -29.62 -15.54
C LEU A 220 14.41 -30.41 -14.66
N ASN A 221 14.16 -31.70 -14.51
CA ASN A 221 14.95 -32.64 -13.69
C ASN A 221 15.59 -33.77 -14.53
N GLY A 222 15.14 -33.98 -15.76
CA GLY A 222 15.74 -34.92 -16.73
C GLY A 222 14.97 -34.97 -18.04
N VAL A 223 15.55 -35.62 -19.05
CA VAL A 223 14.93 -35.86 -20.36
C VAL A 223 14.91 -37.36 -20.63
N LEU A 224 13.75 -37.90 -21.00
CA LEU A 224 13.58 -39.28 -21.46
C LEU A 224 13.56 -39.26 -22.99
N VAL A 225 14.59 -39.78 -23.63
CA VAL A 225 14.65 -39.92 -25.09
C VAL A 225 14.07 -41.29 -25.44
N THR A 226 12.89 -41.33 -26.05
CA THR A 226 12.19 -42.57 -26.40
C THR A 226 12.43 -42.91 -27.88
N VAL A 227 13.01 -44.06 -28.17
CA VAL A 227 13.31 -44.54 -29.53
C VAL A 227 12.70 -45.94 -29.71
N PRO A 228 11.87 -46.19 -30.74
CA PRO A 228 11.35 -47.53 -30.99
C PRO A 228 12.46 -48.45 -31.52
N VAL A 229 12.54 -49.68 -31.00
CA VAL A 229 13.56 -50.67 -31.38
C VAL A 229 13.55 -50.99 -32.88
N ASP A 230 12.37 -50.90 -33.53
CA ASP A 230 12.18 -51.06 -34.98
C ASP A 230 13.23 -50.30 -35.81
N LEU A 231 13.56 -49.06 -35.43
CA LEU A 231 14.50 -48.21 -36.17
C LEU A 231 15.95 -48.66 -36.04
N LEU A 232 16.31 -49.34 -34.95
CA LEU A 232 17.63 -49.95 -34.76
C LEU A 232 17.71 -51.30 -35.48
N SER A 233 16.62 -52.05 -35.52
CA SER A 233 16.54 -53.37 -36.18
C SER A 233 16.57 -53.29 -37.71
N GLN A 234 16.10 -52.19 -38.31
CA GLN A 234 16.09 -52.01 -39.77
C GLN A 234 17.47 -51.65 -40.37
N GLY A 235 18.44 -51.25 -39.54
CA GLY A 235 19.80 -50.97 -39.98
C GLY A 235 20.01 -49.71 -40.85
N ASP A 236 18.97 -48.88 -41.00
CA ASP A 236 18.96 -47.71 -41.89
C ASP A 236 19.83 -46.55 -41.36
N GLN A 237 21.12 -46.60 -41.69
CA GLN A 237 22.13 -45.62 -41.26
C GLN A 237 21.77 -44.14 -41.50
N PRO A 238 21.25 -43.71 -42.68
CA PRO A 238 20.83 -42.32 -42.86
C PRO A 238 19.65 -41.92 -41.98
N ALA A 239 18.66 -42.79 -41.74
CA ALA A 239 17.57 -42.49 -40.81
C ALA A 239 18.06 -42.39 -39.35
N LEU A 240 18.97 -43.28 -38.94
CA LEU A 240 19.59 -43.22 -37.61
C LEU A 240 20.43 -41.97 -37.41
N SER A 241 21.22 -41.55 -38.41
CA SER A 241 22.01 -40.31 -38.33
C SER A 241 21.12 -39.07 -38.25
N GLN A 242 20.08 -38.98 -39.10
CA GLN A 242 19.09 -37.89 -39.06
C GLN A 242 18.39 -37.80 -37.70
N LEU A 243 18.01 -38.95 -37.11
CA LEU A 243 17.41 -39.00 -35.77
C LEU A 243 18.40 -38.54 -34.68
N SER A 244 19.67 -38.94 -34.77
CA SER A 244 20.72 -38.54 -33.81
C SER A 244 20.94 -37.02 -33.80
N ASP A 245 20.99 -36.39 -34.98
CA ASP A 245 21.17 -34.94 -35.10
C ASP A 245 19.93 -34.16 -34.66
N GLN A 246 18.71 -34.65 -34.93
CA GLN A 246 17.49 -34.06 -34.39
C GLN A 246 17.47 -34.10 -32.86
N ILE A 247 17.83 -35.24 -32.25
CA ILE A 247 17.85 -35.38 -30.78
C ILE A 247 18.94 -34.47 -30.19
N ARG A 248 20.15 -34.49 -30.75
CA ARG A 248 21.26 -33.60 -30.36
C ARG A 248 20.85 -32.13 -30.41
N ALA A 249 20.20 -31.69 -31.49
CA ALA A 249 19.72 -30.31 -31.64
C ALA A 249 18.71 -29.93 -30.55
N ARG A 250 17.78 -30.81 -30.18
CA ARG A 250 16.80 -30.55 -29.10
C ARG A 250 17.41 -30.55 -27.71
N LEU A 251 18.35 -31.45 -27.42
CA LEU A 251 19.10 -31.43 -26.17
C LEU A 251 19.94 -30.13 -26.05
N GLN A 252 20.53 -29.67 -27.15
CA GLN A 252 21.23 -28.40 -27.22
C GLN A 252 20.29 -27.19 -27.04
N ASP A 253 19.09 -27.22 -27.63
CA ASP A 253 18.04 -26.19 -27.39
C ASP A 253 17.65 -26.13 -25.91
N ILE A 254 17.39 -27.28 -25.29
CA ILE A 254 17.08 -27.41 -23.86
C ILE A 254 18.21 -26.77 -23.02
N HIS A 255 19.46 -27.14 -23.26
CA HIS A 255 20.61 -26.57 -22.55
C HIS A 255 20.73 -25.05 -22.79
N ARG A 256 20.61 -24.59 -24.04
CA ARG A 256 20.72 -23.17 -24.44
C ARG A 256 19.66 -22.30 -23.77
N VAL A 257 18.40 -22.75 -23.77
CA VAL A 257 17.26 -21.99 -23.24
C VAL A 257 17.17 -22.10 -21.73
N LEU A 258 17.29 -23.29 -21.14
CA LEU A 258 17.13 -23.51 -19.69
C LEU A 258 18.41 -23.20 -18.89
N ARG A 259 19.59 -23.28 -19.51
CA ARG A 259 20.94 -23.05 -18.93
C ARG A 259 21.31 -23.96 -17.77
N ILE A 260 20.83 -25.20 -17.84
CA ILE A 260 21.09 -26.29 -16.91
C ILE A 260 21.61 -27.49 -17.70
N GLU A 261 22.39 -28.34 -17.03
CA GLU A 261 22.76 -29.66 -17.51
C GLU A 261 21.75 -30.65 -16.90
N LEU A 262 21.20 -31.53 -17.73
CA LEU A 262 20.13 -32.47 -17.38
C LEU A 262 20.57 -33.90 -17.67
N PRO A 263 20.28 -34.86 -16.78
CA PRO A 263 20.48 -36.27 -17.08
C PRO A 263 19.53 -36.69 -18.21
N VAL A 264 20.07 -37.41 -19.19
CA VAL A 264 19.31 -37.96 -20.31
C VAL A 264 19.18 -39.48 -20.13
N TYR A 265 17.96 -39.99 -20.16
CA TYR A 265 17.66 -41.42 -20.07
C TYR A 265 17.20 -41.88 -21.45
N LEU A 266 17.96 -42.78 -22.09
CA LEU A 266 17.54 -43.38 -23.35
C LEU A 266 16.62 -44.56 -23.06
N VAL A 267 15.41 -44.53 -23.61
CA VAL A 267 14.41 -45.57 -23.42
C VAL A 267 14.06 -46.16 -24.77
N LEU A 268 14.48 -47.40 -24.99
CA LEU A 268 14.08 -48.19 -26.13
C LEU A 268 12.67 -48.70 -25.88
N SER A 269 11.73 -48.31 -26.75
CA SER A 269 10.33 -48.72 -26.69
C SER A 269 10.03 -49.79 -27.73
N LYS A 270 8.89 -50.46 -27.56
CA LYS A 270 8.43 -51.54 -28.43
C LYS A 270 9.37 -52.74 -28.51
N THR A 271 10.07 -53.10 -27.45
CA THR A 271 11.00 -54.26 -27.50
C THR A 271 10.27 -55.59 -27.80
N ASP A 272 8.93 -55.63 -27.68
CA ASP A 272 8.06 -56.71 -28.15
C ASP A 272 8.07 -56.94 -29.67
N SER A 273 8.53 -55.99 -30.48
CA SER A 273 8.71 -56.21 -31.93
C SER A 273 9.92 -57.06 -32.27
N VAL A 274 10.85 -57.27 -31.33
CA VAL A 274 12.04 -58.11 -31.54
C VAL A 274 11.61 -59.59 -31.54
N PRO A 275 11.92 -60.37 -32.59
CA PRO A 275 11.57 -61.79 -32.66
C PRO A 275 12.03 -62.54 -31.41
N GLY A 276 11.08 -63.19 -30.75
CA GLY A 276 11.30 -63.97 -29.53
C GLY A 276 11.25 -63.23 -28.19
N PHE A 277 11.11 -61.90 -28.16
CA PHE A 277 10.99 -61.14 -26.89
C PHE A 277 9.83 -61.64 -26.01
N ASP A 278 8.62 -61.69 -26.57
CA ASP A 278 7.44 -62.17 -25.82
C ASP A 278 7.59 -63.64 -25.40
N ALA A 279 8.12 -64.51 -26.27
CA ALA A 279 8.35 -65.91 -25.94
C ALA A 279 9.36 -66.08 -24.78
N PHE A 280 10.38 -65.23 -24.70
CA PHE A 280 11.38 -65.24 -23.64
C PHE A 280 10.84 -64.73 -22.30
N PHE A 281 10.03 -63.66 -22.31
CA PHE A 281 9.60 -62.95 -21.09
C PHE A 281 8.16 -63.22 -20.63
N GLU A 282 7.31 -63.92 -21.41
CA GLU A 282 5.90 -64.14 -21.07
C GLU A 282 5.70 -64.80 -19.70
N GLN A 283 6.58 -65.72 -19.30
CA GLN A 283 6.47 -66.46 -18.05
C GLN A 283 6.86 -65.64 -16.80
N LEU A 284 7.32 -64.39 -16.94
CA LEU A 284 7.62 -63.53 -15.80
C LEU A 284 6.37 -63.22 -14.94
N THR A 285 6.55 -63.24 -13.63
CA THR A 285 5.57 -62.76 -12.65
C THR A 285 5.34 -61.25 -12.80
N ARG A 286 4.31 -60.72 -12.12
CA ARG A 286 3.98 -59.28 -12.16
C ARG A 286 5.14 -58.42 -11.65
N ASP A 287 5.81 -58.85 -10.59
CA ASP A 287 6.88 -58.08 -9.94
C ASP A 287 8.19 -58.16 -10.74
N GLU A 288 8.48 -59.29 -11.38
CA GLU A 288 9.59 -59.41 -12.33
C GLU A 288 9.37 -58.55 -13.58
N ARG A 289 8.15 -58.52 -14.13
CA ARG A 289 7.78 -57.60 -15.22
C ARG A 289 7.88 -56.12 -14.85
N ALA A 290 7.82 -55.79 -13.56
CA ALA A 290 7.99 -54.43 -13.08
C ALA A 290 9.45 -53.99 -12.96
N GLN A 291 10.42 -54.93 -12.97
CA GLN A 291 11.87 -54.67 -12.82
C GLN A 291 12.44 -53.77 -13.93
N VAL A 292 13.70 -53.38 -13.81
CA VAL A 292 14.40 -52.55 -14.80
C VAL A 292 15.25 -53.45 -15.69
N PHE A 293 15.07 -53.35 -17.00
CA PHE A 293 15.86 -54.08 -17.99
C PHE A 293 16.71 -53.08 -18.77
N GLY A 294 18.01 -53.05 -18.51
CA GLY A 294 18.93 -52.03 -19.03
C GLY A 294 20.09 -51.75 -18.07
N ALA A 295 20.74 -50.59 -18.25
CA ALA A 295 21.91 -50.15 -17.51
C ALA A 295 21.83 -48.67 -17.10
N SER A 296 22.47 -48.32 -15.99
CA SER A 296 22.56 -46.96 -15.45
C SER A 296 24.04 -46.57 -15.26
N PHE A 297 24.43 -45.36 -15.65
CA PHE A 297 25.83 -44.91 -15.65
C PHE A 297 26.08 -43.77 -14.66
N ASP A 298 27.28 -43.71 -14.07
CA ASP A 298 27.64 -42.61 -13.19
C ASP A 298 28.23 -41.39 -13.88
N ASN A 299 27.94 -40.22 -13.30
CA ASN A 299 27.95 -38.90 -13.96
C ASN A 299 29.35 -38.33 -14.28
N ASN A 300 30.38 -39.17 -14.28
CA ASN A 300 31.79 -38.79 -14.26
C ASN A 300 32.71 -39.70 -15.11
N GLN A 301 32.13 -40.50 -16.02
CA GLN A 301 32.81 -41.48 -16.87
C GLN A 301 32.21 -41.45 -18.30
N ASP A 302 32.95 -41.96 -19.30
CA ASP A 302 32.46 -42.03 -20.69
C ASP A 302 31.34 -43.05 -20.82
N ALA A 303 30.11 -42.54 -20.86
CA ALA A 303 28.88 -43.35 -20.83
C ALA A 303 28.74 -44.30 -22.04
N THR A 304 29.32 -43.98 -23.21
CA THR A 304 29.23 -44.85 -24.39
C THR A 304 30.21 -46.03 -24.34
N ALA A 305 31.39 -45.85 -23.73
CA ALA A 305 32.30 -46.96 -23.45
C ALA A 305 31.71 -47.93 -22.40
N LEU A 306 31.10 -47.39 -21.35
CA LEU A 306 30.38 -48.18 -20.34
C LEU A 306 29.16 -48.91 -20.92
N LEU A 307 28.42 -48.27 -21.84
CA LEU A 307 27.25 -48.87 -22.47
C LEU A 307 27.58 -50.20 -23.17
N ARG A 308 28.71 -50.28 -23.86
CA ARG A 308 29.12 -51.52 -24.54
C ARG A 308 29.33 -52.67 -23.55
N ALA A 309 30.09 -52.42 -22.48
CA ALA A 309 30.37 -53.42 -21.44
C ALA A 309 29.10 -53.88 -20.71
N GLU A 310 28.19 -52.96 -20.37
CA GLU A 310 26.93 -53.29 -19.71
C GLU A 310 25.94 -54.03 -20.62
N LEU A 311 25.92 -53.73 -21.93
CA LEU A 311 25.13 -54.47 -22.91
C LEU A 311 25.68 -55.89 -23.11
N GLU A 312 26.99 -56.08 -23.19
CA GLU A 312 27.63 -57.40 -23.23
C GLU A 312 27.29 -58.21 -21.96
N ALA A 313 27.39 -57.61 -20.77
CA ALA A 313 27.00 -58.24 -19.51
C ALA A 313 25.49 -58.56 -19.43
N LEU A 314 24.63 -57.76 -20.09
CA LEU A 314 23.20 -58.06 -20.23
C LEU A 314 22.98 -59.25 -21.17
N LEU A 315 23.65 -59.32 -22.32
CA LEU A 315 23.57 -60.43 -23.27
C LEU A 315 24.07 -61.75 -22.66
N VAL A 316 25.17 -61.72 -21.90
CA VAL A 316 25.66 -62.90 -21.16
C VAL A 316 24.63 -63.41 -20.14
N ARG A 317 23.94 -62.49 -19.43
CA ARG A 317 22.86 -62.84 -18.49
C ARG A 317 21.61 -63.41 -19.18
N LEU A 318 21.31 -63.02 -20.41
CA LEU A 318 20.23 -63.63 -21.19
C LEU A 318 20.64 -65.01 -21.71
N ASN A 319 21.85 -65.14 -22.23
CA ASN A 319 22.39 -66.41 -22.73
C ASN A 319 22.39 -67.51 -21.66
N SER A 320 22.73 -67.18 -20.41
CA SER A 320 22.67 -68.14 -19.30
C SER A 320 21.25 -68.61 -18.94
N GLN A 321 20.21 -67.89 -19.35
CA GLN A 321 18.81 -68.25 -19.10
C GLN A 321 18.16 -69.04 -20.23
N ILE A 322 18.73 -69.07 -21.45
CA ILE A 322 18.11 -69.72 -22.63
C ILE A 322 17.76 -71.18 -22.31
N ILE A 323 18.69 -71.95 -21.75
CA ILE A 323 18.48 -73.39 -21.46
C ILE A 323 17.25 -73.59 -20.57
N THR A 324 17.16 -72.85 -19.46
CA THR A 324 16.03 -72.91 -18.53
C THR A 324 14.72 -72.49 -19.20
N ARG A 325 14.72 -71.41 -19.99
CA ARG A 325 13.53 -70.92 -20.71
C ARG A 325 13.03 -71.90 -21.77
N MET A 326 13.94 -72.50 -22.55
CA MET A 326 13.60 -73.51 -23.56
C MET A 326 13.02 -74.78 -22.93
N HIS A 327 13.50 -75.20 -21.74
CA HIS A 327 12.91 -76.32 -21.01
C HIS A 327 11.48 -76.03 -20.51
N GLN A 328 11.20 -74.77 -20.13
CA GLN A 328 9.90 -74.34 -19.63
C GLN A 328 8.86 -74.14 -20.74
N GLU A 329 9.27 -73.72 -21.94
CA GLU A 329 8.41 -73.62 -23.11
C GLU A 329 8.11 -75.01 -23.69
N ARG A 330 6.89 -75.25 -24.16
CA ARG A 330 6.45 -76.54 -24.73
C ARG A 330 6.40 -76.54 -26.26
N ASP A 331 6.14 -75.38 -26.86
CA ASP A 331 6.03 -75.22 -28.31
C ASP A 331 7.42 -75.19 -28.98
N PRO A 332 7.73 -76.11 -29.92
CA PRO A 332 9.02 -76.14 -30.61
C PRO A 332 9.29 -74.87 -31.45
N GLN A 333 8.26 -74.21 -32.00
CA GLN A 333 8.45 -72.95 -32.74
C GLN A 333 8.86 -71.82 -31.81
N ARG A 334 8.20 -71.72 -30.64
CA ARG A 334 8.55 -70.73 -29.60
C ARG A 334 9.92 -70.99 -28.98
N ARG A 335 10.33 -72.25 -28.80
CA ARG A 335 11.71 -72.61 -28.41
C ARG A 335 12.76 -72.09 -29.38
N GLY A 336 12.51 -72.18 -30.69
CA GLY A 336 13.38 -71.59 -31.71
C GLY A 336 13.52 -70.07 -31.56
N LEU A 337 12.41 -69.37 -31.31
CA LEU A 337 12.42 -67.93 -31.07
C LEU A 337 13.13 -67.54 -29.75
N ILE A 338 13.02 -68.34 -28.69
CA ILE A 338 13.73 -68.14 -27.42
C ILE A 338 15.25 -68.29 -27.60
N LEU A 339 15.69 -69.22 -28.44
CA LEU A 339 17.10 -69.43 -28.76
C LEU A 339 17.70 -68.27 -29.57
N ASP A 340 16.96 -67.76 -30.56
CA ASP A 340 17.45 -66.72 -31.47
C ASP A 340 17.36 -65.30 -30.88
N PHE A 341 16.47 -65.06 -29.91
CA PHE A 341 16.24 -63.74 -29.31
C PHE A 341 17.52 -63.02 -28.82
N PRO A 342 18.46 -63.65 -28.08
CA PRO A 342 19.69 -62.96 -27.67
C PRO A 342 20.61 -62.60 -28.84
N HIS A 343 20.57 -63.36 -29.95
CA HIS A 343 21.29 -63.00 -31.17
C HIS A 343 20.67 -61.77 -31.83
N GLN A 344 19.33 -61.75 -32.01
CA GLN A 344 18.58 -60.58 -32.50
C GLN A 344 18.89 -59.33 -31.66
N LEU A 345 18.87 -59.46 -30.33
CA LEU A 345 19.18 -58.36 -29.41
C LEU A 345 20.64 -57.89 -29.52
N SER A 346 21.60 -58.79 -29.80
CA SER A 346 23.01 -58.42 -29.99
C SER A 346 23.24 -57.53 -31.21
N GLN A 347 22.50 -57.74 -32.31
CA GLN A 347 22.55 -56.90 -33.50
C GLN A 347 22.02 -55.49 -33.20
N ILE A 348 20.90 -55.41 -32.47
CA ILE A 348 20.32 -54.15 -32.00
C ILE A 348 21.27 -53.43 -31.02
N ALA A 349 21.94 -54.16 -30.13
CA ALA A 349 22.92 -53.60 -29.18
C ALA A 349 24.13 -52.96 -29.89
N ALA A 350 24.59 -53.54 -31.01
CA ALA A 350 25.64 -52.95 -31.83
C ALA A 350 25.20 -51.62 -32.47
N GLN A 351 24.02 -51.58 -33.10
CA GLN A 351 23.45 -50.35 -33.67
C GLN A 351 23.17 -49.29 -32.60
N LEU A 352 22.75 -49.71 -31.41
CA LEU A 352 22.52 -48.86 -30.25
C LEU A 352 23.79 -48.18 -29.75
N CYS A 353 24.93 -48.88 -29.75
CA CYS A 353 26.23 -48.27 -29.43
C CYS A 353 26.56 -47.16 -30.43
N VAL A 354 26.48 -47.46 -31.75
CA VAL A 354 26.73 -46.49 -32.83
C VAL A 354 25.82 -45.26 -32.71
N PHE A 355 24.51 -45.47 -32.49
CA PHE A 355 23.55 -44.40 -32.29
C PHE A 355 23.86 -43.56 -31.03
N SER A 356 24.33 -44.20 -29.94
CA SER A 356 24.69 -43.48 -28.71
C SER A 356 25.93 -42.60 -28.90
N ASP A 357 26.96 -43.10 -29.60
CA ASP A 357 28.16 -42.33 -29.97
C ASP A 357 27.80 -41.19 -30.93
N MET A 358 26.90 -41.43 -31.88
CA MET A 358 26.40 -40.39 -32.79
C MET A 358 25.54 -39.33 -32.10
N THR A 359 24.93 -39.60 -30.94
CA THR A 359 23.98 -38.68 -30.30
C THR A 359 24.59 -37.92 -29.11
N PHE A 360 25.26 -38.62 -28.19
CA PHE A 360 25.59 -38.07 -26.86
C PHE A 360 27.03 -37.53 -26.76
N THR A 361 27.94 -38.04 -27.58
CA THR A 361 29.35 -37.61 -27.63
C THR A 361 29.47 -36.23 -28.27
N GLY A 362 30.31 -35.37 -27.67
CA GLY A 362 30.45 -33.95 -28.04
C GLY A 362 31.74 -33.64 -28.79
N ASN A 363 31.63 -32.92 -29.91
CA ASN A 363 32.78 -32.31 -30.59
C ASN A 363 33.19 -30.96 -29.95
N ARG A 364 34.29 -30.34 -30.38
CA ARG A 364 34.86 -29.10 -29.81
C ARG A 364 33.90 -27.91 -29.59
N TYR A 365 32.71 -27.89 -30.20
CA TYR A 365 31.76 -26.78 -30.16
C TYR A 365 30.39 -27.13 -29.51
N PRO A 366 29.78 -28.32 -29.72
CA PRO A 366 28.62 -28.76 -28.93
C PRO A 366 29.04 -29.52 -27.68
N ARG A 367 28.61 -29.08 -26.49
CA ARG A 367 28.80 -29.85 -25.25
C ARG A 367 28.04 -31.18 -25.30
N ALA A 368 28.70 -32.25 -24.87
CA ALA A 368 28.08 -33.56 -24.65
C ALA A 368 26.89 -33.46 -23.67
N SER A 369 25.85 -34.26 -23.91
CA SER A 369 24.71 -34.38 -22.99
C SER A 369 24.89 -35.64 -22.14
N PRO A 370 24.81 -35.56 -20.80
CA PRO A 370 25.14 -36.69 -19.93
C PRO A 370 24.08 -37.79 -20.02
N LEU A 371 24.42 -38.87 -20.74
CA LEU A 371 23.63 -40.10 -20.81
C LEU A 371 23.72 -40.82 -19.45
N ARG A 372 22.58 -40.91 -18.74
CA ARG A 372 22.46 -41.48 -17.40
C ARG A 372 22.10 -42.98 -17.42
N GLY A 373 21.67 -43.51 -18.56
CA GLY A 373 21.38 -44.93 -18.73
C GLY A 373 20.57 -45.23 -19.98
N VAL A 374 20.50 -46.53 -20.31
CA VAL A 374 19.78 -47.07 -21.46
C VAL A 374 18.89 -48.23 -20.99
N TYR A 375 17.60 -48.18 -21.33
CA TYR A 375 16.59 -49.10 -20.81
C TYR A 375 15.69 -49.61 -21.91
N LEU A 376 15.34 -50.90 -21.89
CA LEU A 376 14.44 -51.54 -22.84
C LEU A 376 13.07 -51.73 -22.20
N THR A 377 12.02 -51.38 -22.94
CA THR A 377 10.64 -51.33 -22.46
C THR A 377 9.67 -51.80 -23.53
N SER A 378 8.63 -52.50 -23.10
CA SER A 378 7.49 -52.84 -23.95
C SER A 378 6.20 -52.38 -23.28
N ALA A 379 5.33 -51.75 -24.06
CA ALA A 379 4.00 -51.33 -23.66
C ALA A 379 2.98 -51.99 -24.63
N PRO A 380 1.82 -52.46 -24.14
CA PRO A 380 0.80 -53.06 -24.98
C PRO A 380 0.42 -52.18 -26.17
N HIS A 381 0.45 -52.78 -27.36
CA HIS A 381 0.03 -52.12 -28.59
C HIS A 381 -1.48 -52.25 -28.77
N VAL A 382 -2.08 -51.28 -29.46
CA VAL A 382 -3.48 -51.33 -29.87
C VAL A 382 -3.52 -51.76 -31.33
N MET A 383 -3.94 -53.00 -31.59
CA MET A 383 -4.22 -53.42 -32.96
C MET A 383 -5.45 -52.67 -33.48
N ALA A 384 -5.30 -52.02 -34.63
CA ALA A 384 -6.44 -51.67 -35.47
C ALA A 384 -6.82 -52.91 -36.29
N SER A 385 -8.08 -53.33 -36.22
CA SER A 385 -8.57 -54.48 -37.01
C SER A 385 -8.40 -54.21 -38.51
N PRO A 386 -7.91 -55.17 -39.31
CA PRO A 386 -7.88 -55.02 -40.75
C PRO A 386 -9.31 -54.98 -41.30
N PRO A 387 -9.60 -54.18 -42.35
CA PRO A 387 -10.94 -54.10 -42.93
C PRO A 387 -11.23 -55.37 -43.76
N THR A 388 -11.99 -56.30 -43.18
CA THR A 388 -12.49 -57.48 -43.89
C THR A 388 -13.56 -57.10 -44.92
N GLN A 389 -13.26 -57.36 -46.19
CA GLN A 389 -14.27 -57.40 -47.26
C GLN A 389 -14.98 -58.77 -47.21
N ASN A 390 -16.31 -58.76 -47.02
CA ASN A 390 -17.29 -59.70 -47.60
C ASN A 390 -18.66 -59.49 -46.91
N PRO A 391 -19.70 -59.06 -47.66
CA PRO A 391 -21.06 -58.96 -47.13
C PRO A 391 -21.96 -60.07 -47.72
N GLU A 392 -22.11 -61.22 -47.04
CA GLU A 392 -23.25 -62.15 -47.21
C GLU A 392 -23.14 -63.35 -46.26
N ALA A 393 -23.97 -63.39 -45.20
CA ALA A 393 -24.45 -64.60 -44.50
C ALA A 393 -25.50 -64.21 -43.45
N HIS A 394 -26.60 -64.97 -43.37
CA HIS A 394 -27.73 -64.68 -42.49
C HIS A 394 -27.55 -65.21 -41.04
N SER A 395 -28.18 -64.48 -40.11
CA SER A 395 -28.83 -64.93 -38.85
C SER A 395 -28.35 -66.22 -38.14
N VAL A 396 -27.99 -66.11 -36.86
CA VAL A 396 -28.72 -66.73 -35.72
C VAL A 396 -28.51 -65.84 -34.48
N GLU A 397 -29.59 -65.53 -33.76
CA GLU A 397 -29.50 -64.94 -32.42
C GLU A 397 -29.17 -66.04 -31.39
N THR A 398 -28.05 -65.89 -30.67
CA THR A 398 -27.86 -66.58 -29.39
C THR A 398 -27.18 -65.66 -28.39
N ALA A 399 -27.87 -65.33 -27.31
CA ALA A 399 -27.41 -64.33 -26.35
C ALA A 399 -26.21 -64.82 -25.52
N GLN A 400 -25.01 -64.31 -25.82
CA GLN A 400 -23.85 -64.40 -24.91
C GLN A 400 -23.14 -63.04 -24.79
N LYS A 401 -22.67 -62.77 -23.56
CA LYS A 401 -22.15 -61.51 -23.00
C LYS A 401 -21.32 -60.63 -23.98
N PRO A 402 -21.46 -59.28 -23.94
CA PRO A 402 -20.57 -58.39 -24.67
C PRO A 402 -19.15 -58.46 -24.11
N GLN A 403 -18.25 -59.10 -24.86
CA GLN A 403 -16.80 -58.97 -24.67
C GLN A 403 -16.35 -57.64 -25.28
N SER A 404 -15.38 -56.98 -24.65
CA SER A 404 -14.93 -55.63 -24.99
C SER A 404 -14.24 -55.54 -26.37
N PRO A 405 -14.51 -54.50 -27.19
CA PRO A 405 -14.09 -54.43 -28.59
C PRO A 405 -12.60 -54.04 -28.82
N PHE A 406 -11.77 -54.02 -27.79
CA PHE A 406 -10.33 -53.75 -27.91
C PHE A 406 -9.52 -54.87 -27.25
N LEU A 407 -9.05 -55.82 -28.06
CA LEU A 407 -8.03 -56.78 -27.64
C LEU A 407 -6.70 -56.06 -27.50
N HIS A 408 -6.28 -55.80 -26.25
CA HIS A 408 -4.90 -55.44 -25.95
C HIS A 408 -4.02 -56.67 -26.11
N THR A 409 -3.27 -56.71 -27.19
CA THR A 409 -2.21 -57.68 -27.43
C THR A 409 -0.91 -57.19 -26.79
N GLY A 410 -0.23 -58.09 -26.08
CA GLY A 410 0.99 -57.78 -25.33
C GLY A 410 0.75 -57.38 -23.87
N ARG A 411 1.83 -57.42 -23.08
CA ARG A 411 1.85 -57.06 -21.65
C ARG A 411 2.82 -55.90 -21.45
N ALA A 412 2.66 -55.15 -20.36
CA ALA A 412 3.65 -54.13 -19.99
C ALA A 412 4.89 -54.80 -19.39
N TYR A 413 6.07 -54.51 -19.94
CA TYR A 413 7.36 -55.01 -19.47
C TYR A 413 8.33 -53.85 -19.18
N PHE A 414 8.89 -53.88 -17.98
CA PHE A 414 10.04 -53.10 -17.51
C PHE A 414 9.86 -51.58 -17.36
N ILE A 415 8.61 -51.09 -17.35
CA ILE A 415 8.32 -49.64 -17.25
C ILE A 415 8.23 -49.13 -15.79
N ASN A 416 7.65 -49.91 -14.86
CA ASN A 416 7.25 -49.37 -13.55
C ASN A 416 8.44 -48.95 -12.68
N HIS A 417 9.35 -49.88 -12.36
CA HIS A 417 10.51 -49.57 -11.51
C HIS A 417 11.52 -48.64 -12.21
N LEU A 418 11.50 -48.57 -13.55
CA LEU A 418 12.29 -47.59 -14.29
C LEU A 418 11.90 -46.16 -13.89
N LEU A 419 10.60 -45.84 -13.91
CA LEU A 419 10.13 -44.52 -13.51
C LEU A 419 10.18 -44.33 -11.99
N SER A 420 9.67 -45.29 -11.21
CA SER A 420 9.51 -45.14 -9.76
C SER A 420 10.79 -45.29 -8.94
N ARG A 421 11.70 -46.21 -9.31
CA ARG A 421 12.93 -46.51 -8.55
C ARG A 421 14.22 -45.96 -9.15
N VAL A 422 14.27 -45.66 -10.45
CA VAL A 422 15.48 -45.12 -11.11
C VAL A 422 15.34 -43.63 -11.41
N ILE A 423 14.35 -43.25 -12.23
CA ILE A 423 14.26 -41.89 -12.77
C ILE A 423 13.86 -40.88 -11.70
N PHE A 424 12.76 -41.11 -10.97
CA PHE A 424 12.28 -40.14 -9.97
C PHE A 424 13.25 -39.92 -8.79
N PRO A 425 13.88 -40.94 -8.17
CA PRO A 425 14.84 -40.71 -7.09
C PRO A 425 16.08 -39.91 -7.52
N GLN A 426 16.46 -39.98 -8.80
CA GLN A 426 17.59 -39.25 -9.38
C GLN A 426 17.26 -37.76 -9.71
N ALA A 427 16.08 -37.26 -9.32
CA ALA A 427 15.62 -35.89 -9.56
C ALA A 427 16.59 -34.76 -9.15
N GLN A 428 17.48 -35.00 -8.18
CA GLN A 428 18.40 -33.98 -7.68
C GLN A 428 19.64 -33.78 -8.57
N LEU A 429 19.92 -34.70 -9.51
CA LEU A 429 21.08 -34.63 -10.41
C LEU A 429 21.02 -33.45 -11.41
N ALA A 430 19.84 -32.86 -11.62
CA ALA A 430 19.70 -31.66 -12.45
C ALA A 430 20.32 -30.41 -11.77
N GLY A 431 21.22 -29.76 -12.50
CA GLY A 431 21.91 -28.55 -12.07
C GLY A 431 20.99 -27.32 -11.97
N LEU A 432 21.43 -26.32 -11.19
CA LEU A 432 20.73 -25.05 -10.97
C LEU A 432 21.14 -23.99 -12.02
N ASP A 433 20.24 -23.08 -12.44
CA ASP A 433 20.62 -21.95 -13.32
C ASP A 433 21.59 -21.02 -12.57
N LYS A 434 22.87 -21.08 -12.99
CA LYS A 434 23.99 -20.35 -12.39
C LYS A 434 23.76 -18.83 -12.32
N ARG A 435 22.86 -18.24 -13.12
CA ARG A 435 22.52 -16.80 -13.03
C ARG A 435 21.51 -16.47 -11.94
N GLU A 436 20.45 -17.26 -11.78
CA GLU A 436 19.48 -17.01 -10.69
C GLU A 436 20.11 -17.41 -9.35
N GLN A 437 20.96 -18.44 -9.30
CA GLN A 437 21.78 -18.75 -8.12
C GLN A 437 22.68 -17.56 -7.74
N ARG A 438 23.38 -16.93 -8.70
CA ARG A 438 24.13 -15.69 -8.44
C ARG A 438 23.24 -14.54 -7.97
N ARG A 439 22.02 -14.40 -8.50
CA ARG A 439 21.08 -13.34 -8.09
C ARG A 439 20.54 -13.56 -6.68
N ILE A 440 20.20 -14.80 -6.34
CA ILE A 440 19.80 -15.20 -4.98
C ILE A 440 20.98 -14.94 -4.04
N HIS A 441 22.20 -15.35 -4.39
CA HIS A 441 23.39 -15.05 -3.59
C HIS A 441 23.71 -13.55 -3.51
N TRP A 442 23.44 -12.72 -4.53
CA TRP A 442 23.60 -11.26 -4.42
C TRP A 442 22.49 -10.61 -3.58
N GLY A 443 21.26 -11.11 -3.65
CA GLY A 443 20.17 -10.70 -2.76
C GLY A 443 20.43 -11.10 -1.31
N GLN A 444 20.90 -12.33 -1.08
CA GLN A 444 21.36 -12.83 0.21
C GLN A 444 22.58 -12.04 0.70
N ARG A 445 23.58 -11.76 -0.14
CA ARG A 445 24.71 -10.88 0.22
C ARG A 445 24.25 -9.49 0.59
N PHE A 446 23.29 -8.90 -0.10
CA PHE A 446 22.71 -7.62 0.28
C PHE A 446 21.93 -7.72 1.60
N GLN A 447 21.18 -8.81 1.82
CA GLN A 447 20.50 -9.07 3.10
C GLN A 447 21.49 -9.32 4.24
N TYR A 448 22.60 -10.02 4.01
CA TYR A 448 23.67 -10.27 4.97
C TYR A 448 24.48 -9.00 5.23
N LEU A 449 24.73 -8.16 4.23
CA LEU A 449 25.42 -6.88 4.38
C LEU A 449 24.52 -5.88 5.12
N LEU A 450 23.23 -5.83 4.81
CA LEU A 450 22.24 -5.05 5.57
C LEU A 450 22.11 -5.59 7.01
N ALA A 451 22.01 -6.90 7.20
CA ALA A 451 21.98 -7.51 8.53
C ALA A 451 23.26 -7.26 9.31
N MET A 452 24.43 -7.33 8.69
CA MET A 452 25.75 -7.04 9.28
C MET A 452 25.92 -5.55 9.57
N ALA A 453 25.39 -4.66 8.74
CA ALA A 453 25.36 -3.21 9.02
C ALA A 453 24.42 -2.89 10.19
N VAL A 454 23.27 -3.58 10.29
CA VAL A 454 22.35 -3.46 11.44
C VAL A 454 22.96 -4.09 12.71
N LEU A 455 23.62 -5.24 12.62
CA LEU A 455 24.32 -5.88 13.75
C LEU A 455 25.53 -5.07 14.20
N GLY A 456 26.30 -4.50 13.27
CA GLY A 456 27.41 -3.60 13.56
C GLY A 456 26.93 -2.28 14.16
N GLY A 457 25.82 -1.73 13.66
CA GLY A 457 25.16 -0.56 14.25
C GLY A 457 24.67 -0.82 15.67
N LEU A 458 23.90 -1.89 15.89
CA LEU A 458 23.40 -2.30 17.21
C LEU A 458 24.55 -2.65 18.17
N GLY A 459 25.57 -3.37 17.69
CA GLY A 459 26.77 -3.70 18.45
C GLY A 459 27.57 -2.47 18.85
N GLY A 460 27.74 -1.49 17.96
CA GLY A 460 28.35 -0.20 18.26
C GLY A 460 27.55 0.62 19.28
N LEU A 461 26.22 0.65 19.15
CA LEU A 461 25.33 1.30 20.12
C LEU A 461 25.41 0.65 21.51
N TRP A 462 25.44 -0.68 21.58
CA TRP A 462 25.57 -1.43 22.84
C TRP A 462 26.97 -1.32 23.46
N ALA A 463 28.03 -1.42 22.67
CA ALA A 463 29.41 -1.25 23.16
C ALA A 463 29.62 0.16 23.73
N SER A 464 29.08 1.20 23.06
CA SER A 464 29.06 2.57 23.57
C SER A 464 28.26 2.68 24.87
N SER A 465 27.02 2.17 24.93
CA SER A 465 26.19 2.18 26.15
C SER A 465 26.85 1.46 27.33
N PHE A 466 27.48 0.31 27.09
CA PHE A 466 28.20 -0.45 28.11
C PHE A 466 29.42 0.32 28.64
N SER A 467 30.27 0.85 27.74
CA SER A 467 31.45 1.62 28.11
C SER A 467 31.08 2.84 28.96
N SER A 468 30.11 3.64 28.52
CA SER A 468 29.64 4.83 29.25
C SER A 468 29.01 4.49 30.60
N ASN A 469 28.41 3.31 30.77
CA ASN A 469 27.87 2.85 32.06
C ASN A 469 28.98 2.34 33.00
N HIS A 470 29.97 1.61 32.48
CA HIS A 470 31.09 1.10 33.27
C HIS A 470 31.94 2.24 33.85
N GLU A 471 32.30 3.21 33.01
CA GLU A 471 33.07 4.40 33.42
C GLU A 471 32.35 5.20 34.53
N ARG A 472 31.02 5.35 34.43
CA ARG A 472 30.19 5.98 35.45
C ARG A 472 30.17 5.21 36.79
N LEU A 473 30.18 3.88 36.77
CA LEU A 473 30.27 3.07 38.00
C LEU A 473 31.65 3.18 38.67
N GLU A 474 32.72 3.30 37.89
CA GLU A 474 34.07 3.46 38.42
C GLU A 474 34.29 4.86 39.02
N GLN A 475 33.76 5.91 38.37
CA GLN A 475 33.69 7.27 38.92
C GLN A 475 32.94 7.33 40.27
N LEU A 476 31.81 6.62 40.41
CA LEU A 476 31.11 6.50 41.70
C LEU A 476 31.97 5.88 42.80
N ARG A 477 32.74 4.84 42.48
CA ARG A 477 33.59 4.15 43.45
C ARG A 477 34.64 5.09 44.05
N HIS A 478 35.25 5.93 43.22
CA HIS A 478 36.21 6.94 43.68
C HIS A 478 35.55 8.03 44.53
N LEU A 479 34.39 8.57 44.10
CA LEU A 479 33.66 9.59 44.88
C LEU A 479 33.22 9.06 46.26
N ALA A 480 32.77 7.81 46.35
CA ALA A 480 32.38 7.20 47.63
C ALA A 480 33.56 7.09 48.61
N GLN A 481 34.75 6.73 48.13
CA GLN A 481 35.97 6.65 48.96
C GLN A 481 36.41 8.04 49.46
N GLN A 482 36.30 9.06 48.60
CA GLN A 482 36.62 10.46 48.96
C GLN A 482 35.64 11.02 50.00
N GLY A 483 34.33 10.80 49.84
CA GLY A 483 33.30 11.34 50.74
C GLY A 483 33.42 10.85 52.18
N VAL A 484 33.80 9.57 52.37
CA VAL A 484 34.02 8.99 53.71
C VAL A 484 35.24 9.60 54.39
N GLN A 485 36.33 9.84 53.65
CA GLN A 485 37.54 10.47 54.21
C GLN A 485 37.30 11.94 54.59
N GLN A 486 36.55 12.69 53.78
CA GLN A 486 36.19 14.08 54.08
C GLN A 486 35.27 14.20 55.31
N ARG A 487 34.27 13.33 55.44
CA ARG A 487 33.34 13.35 56.59
C ARG A 487 34.07 13.18 57.93
N ALA A 488 35.16 12.43 57.96
CA ALA A 488 35.97 12.22 59.16
C ALA A 488 36.76 13.46 59.63
N GLN A 489 36.77 14.55 58.86
CA GLN A 489 37.56 15.76 59.14
C GLN A 489 36.72 16.97 59.63
N LEU A 490 35.39 16.84 59.74
CA LEU A 490 34.48 17.95 60.09
C LEU A 490 34.20 18.06 61.60
N SER A 491 34.23 19.28 62.14
CA SER A 491 33.88 19.58 63.55
C SER A 491 32.52 20.29 63.71
N PRO A 492 31.83 20.15 64.86
CA PRO A 492 30.48 20.72 65.06
C PRO A 492 30.40 22.24 65.11
N ARG A 493 31.52 22.93 65.37
CA ARG A 493 31.59 24.41 65.40
C ARG A 493 31.99 25.04 64.07
N ASP A 494 32.25 24.22 63.05
CA ASP A 494 32.69 24.70 61.74
C ASP A 494 31.51 25.32 60.97
N ASP A 495 31.82 26.36 60.21
CA ASP A 495 30.86 27.14 59.46
C ASP A 495 30.28 26.37 58.26
N ALA A 496 29.15 26.82 57.70
CA ALA A 496 28.42 26.06 56.67
C ALA A 496 29.27 25.66 55.44
N GLN A 497 30.23 26.50 55.05
CA GLN A 497 31.19 26.22 53.98
C GLN A 497 32.00 24.92 54.19
N ALA A 498 32.36 24.55 55.42
CA ALA A 498 33.19 23.35 55.66
C ALA A 498 32.46 22.07 55.23
N ALA A 499 31.15 21.98 55.51
CA ALA A 499 30.32 20.84 55.10
C ALA A 499 30.13 20.73 53.57
N LEU A 500 30.41 21.78 52.79
CA LEU A 500 30.11 21.82 51.36
C LEU A 500 30.93 20.84 50.53
N GLN A 501 32.20 20.58 50.85
CA GLN A 501 32.98 19.59 50.08
C GLN A 501 32.37 18.19 50.25
N THR A 502 32.05 17.79 51.49
CA THR A 502 31.42 16.51 51.77
C THR A 502 30.03 16.41 51.13
N LEU A 503 29.15 17.38 51.35
CA LEU A 503 27.82 17.41 50.73
C LEU A 503 27.90 17.45 49.19
N GLY A 504 28.90 18.14 48.64
CA GLY A 504 29.21 18.20 47.22
C GLY A 504 29.62 16.85 46.65
N THR A 505 30.52 16.10 47.31
CA THR A 505 30.93 14.76 46.88
C THR A 505 29.78 13.74 46.95
N TYR A 506 28.99 13.75 48.04
CA TYR A 506 27.80 12.90 48.13
C TYR A 506 26.72 13.30 47.10
N TYR A 507 26.58 14.60 46.78
CA TYR A 507 25.66 15.06 45.74
C TYR A 507 26.15 14.70 44.33
N ALA A 508 27.43 14.89 44.04
CA ALA A 508 28.04 14.54 42.76
C ALA A 508 27.84 13.06 42.46
N ALA A 509 27.97 12.18 43.46
CA ALA A 509 27.62 10.77 43.34
C ALA A 509 26.16 10.58 42.87
N THR A 510 25.18 11.33 43.40
CA THR A 510 23.78 11.24 42.91
C THR A 510 23.59 11.71 41.46
N GLN A 511 24.52 12.49 40.90
CA GLN A 511 24.47 13.03 39.54
C GLN A 511 25.21 12.20 38.48
N VAL A 512 26.18 11.34 38.86
CA VAL A 512 26.93 10.49 37.91
C VAL A 512 25.99 9.63 37.04
N PHE A 513 24.80 9.32 37.56
CA PHE A 513 23.71 8.69 36.82
C PHE A 513 22.55 9.67 36.54
N PRO A 514 22.53 10.32 35.36
CA PRO A 514 21.45 11.23 34.95
C PRO A 514 20.08 10.55 34.82
N SER A 515 19.03 11.34 34.61
CA SER A 515 17.68 10.80 34.40
C SER A 515 17.54 10.11 33.03
N MET A 516 16.69 9.08 32.96
CA MET A 516 16.42 8.33 31.72
C MET A 516 15.98 9.23 30.54
N THR A 517 15.47 10.43 30.81
CA THR A 517 15.04 11.42 29.81
C THR A 517 16.16 12.31 29.28
N GLN A 518 17.33 12.34 29.94
CA GLN A 518 18.49 13.17 29.58
C GLN A 518 19.64 12.39 28.93
N VAL A 519 19.79 11.11 29.29
CA VAL A 519 20.72 10.14 28.66
C VAL A 519 20.55 10.13 27.13
N ALA A 520 21.60 10.04 26.31
CA ALA A 520 21.42 10.01 24.85
C ALA A 520 20.74 8.71 24.38
N LEU A 521 19.98 8.71 23.27
CA LEU A 521 19.24 7.52 22.82
C LEU A 521 20.12 6.27 22.60
N TYR A 522 21.39 6.44 22.22
CA TYR A 522 22.35 5.34 22.10
C TYR A 522 22.73 4.74 23.47
N GLU A 523 22.88 5.57 24.50
CA GLU A 523 23.15 5.14 25.87
C GLU A 523 21.92 4.48 26.54
N ARG A 524 20.69 4.84 26.13
CA ARG A 524 19.43 4.25 26.64
C ARG A 524 19.14 2.82 26.16
N SER A 525 20.04 2.18 25.42
CA SER A 525 19.82 0.94 24.66
C SER A 525 19.71 -0.36 25.49
N GLY A 526 19.18 -0.27 26.71
CA GLY A 526 18.80 -1.39 27.58
C GLY A 526 19.76 -1.67 28.75
N LEU A 527 21.00 -1.17 28.70
CA LEU A 527 22.06 -1.51 29.67
C LEU A 527 22.24 -0.49 30.81
N TYR A 528 21.37 0.52 30.92
CA TYR A 528 21.53 1.64 31.85
C TYR A 528 21.15 1.31 33.31
N GLN A 529 22.11 1.34 34.25
CA GLN A 529 21.90 0.93 35.64
C GLN A 529 21.48 2.05 36.62
N GLY A 530 21.39 3.31 36.17
CA GLY A 530 21.19 4.46 37.08
C GLY A 530 19.92 4.41 37.94
N ALA A 531 18.87 3.71 37.52
CA ALA A 531 17.63 3.60 38.30
C ALA A 531 17.80 2.79 39.60
N ALA A 532 18.64 1.75 39.60
CA ALA A 532 18.91 0.95 40.79
C ALA A 532 19.81 1.70 41.78
N VAL A 533 20.85 2.34 41.27
CA VAL A 533 21.88 3.02 42.08
C VAL A 533 21.35 4.32 42.70
N LYS A 534 20.52 5.09 41.98
CA LYS A 534 20.05 6.42 42.42
C LYS A 534 19.33 6.43 43.77
N ARG A 535 18.57 5.39 44.11
CA ARG A 535 17.81 5.32 45.39
C ARG A 535 18.75 5.30 46.59
N ALA A 536 19.74 4.40 46.58
CA ALA A 536 20.71 4.27 47.68
C ALA A 536 21.54 5.55 47.85
N LEU A 537 21.99 6.16 46.75
CA LEU A 537 22.77 7.40 46.81
C LEU A 537 21.94 8.59 47.30
N THR A 538 20.67 8.70 46.93
CA THR A 538 19.80 9.81 47.36
C THR A 538 19.51 9.75 48.86
N GLN A 539 19.29 8.55 49.42
CA GLN A 539 19.09 8.36 50.86
C GLN A 539 20.36 8.69 51.67
N ALA A 540 21.53 8.22 51.22
CA ALA A 540 22.80 8.54 51.86
C ALA A 540 23.04 10.07 51.92
N TYR A 541 22.78 10.76 50.81
CA TYR A 541 22.92 12.21 50.70
C TYR A 541 21.90 13.00 51.56
N GLN A 542 20.64 12.56 51.64
CA GLN A 542 19.62 13.21 52.50
C GLN A 542 19.98 13.17 53.99
N ASN A 543 20.56 12.06 54.47
CA ASN A 543 20.98 11.94 55.86
C ASN A 543 22.13 12.90 56.23
N GLU A 544 23.05 13.19 55.29
CA GLU A 544 24.09 14.20 55.49
C GLU A 544 23.51 15.62 55.56
N LEU A 545 22.50 15.95 54.73
CA LEU A 545 21.85 17.27 54.77
C LEU A 545 21.21 17.56 56.13
N HIS A 546 20.51 16.58 56.71
CA HIS A 546 19.86 16.74 58.02
C HIS A 546 20.87 16.86 59.16
N THR A 547 21.91 16.03 59.15
CA THR A 547 22.90 15.97 60.24
C THR A 547 23.97 17.06 60.18
N GLN A 548 24.26 17.61 58.99
CA GLN A 548 25.31 18.63 58.81
C GLN A 548 24.77 20.02 58.47
N LEU A 549 23.75 20.17 57.64
CA LEU A 549 23.35 21.48 57.11
C LEU A 549 22.30 22.17 57.99
N LEU A 550 21.27 21.44 58.44
CA LEU A 550 20.12 22.03 59.16
C LEU A 550 20.51 22.80 60.44
N PRO A 551 21.32 22.27 61.38
CA PRO A 551 21.62 22.97 62.63
C PRO A 551 22.41 24.27 62.39
N ARG A 552 23.29 24.26 61.37
CA ARG A 552 24.11 25.42 60.98
C ARG A 552 23.26 26.56 60.39
N VAL A 553 22.22 26.24 59.62
CA VAL A 553 21.27 27.23 59.07
C VAL A 553 20.46 27.93 60.17
N MET A 554 19.97 27.17 61.16
CA MET A 554 19.17 27.73 62.25
C MET A 554 19.95 28.80 63.04
N GLN A 555 21.17 28.44 63.47
CA GLN A 555 22.07 29.36 64.18
C GLN A 555 22.41 30.60 63.35
N GLN A 556 22.50 30.48 62.03
CA GLN A 556 22.73 31.61 61.12
C GLN A 556 21.50 32.54 61.01
N LEU A 557 20.28 32.01 60.97
CA LEU A 557 19.04 32.81 60.97
C LEU A 557 18.80 33.55 62.30
N GLU A 558 19.19 32.95 63.43
CA GLU A 558 19.14 33.62 64.73
C GLU A 558 20.07 34.84 64.79
N GLN A 559 21.30 34.65 64.29
CA GLN A 559 22.25 35.75 64.12
C GLN A 559 21.73 36.80 63.14
N GLN A 560 21.08 36.41 62.03
CA GLN A 560 20.48 37.35 61.09
C GLN A 560 19.39 38.19 61.75
N ILE A 561 18.49 37.61 62.56
CA ILE A 561 17.44 38.41 63.21
C ILE A 561 18.07 39.40 64.18
N ARG A 562 19.00 38.97 65.04
CA ARG A 562 19.73 39.87 65.96
C ARG A 562 20.49 40.99 65.22
N ALA A 563 21.04 40.70 64.04
CA ALA A 563 21.74 41.68 63.21
C ALA A 563 20.80 42.61 62.41
N ASN A 564 19.63 42.14 62.00
CA ASN A 564 18.68 42.88 61.16
C ASN A 564 17.62 43.66 61.96
N LEU A 565 17.74 43.75 63.28
CA LEU A 565 16.92 44.61 64.16
C LEU A 565 16.91 46.11 63.80
N ASN A 566 17.62 46.53 62.75
CA ASN A 566 17.61 47.90 62.22
C ASN A 566 17.06 47.98 60.77
N ASN A 567 16.62 46.88 60.14
CA ASN A 567 16.38 46.81 58.69
C ASN A 567 15.03 46.15 58.31
N ARG A 568 14.07 47.01 57.94
CA ARG A 568 12.62 46.82 58.08
C ARG A 568 12.00 45.72 57.20
N GLU A 569 11.88 45.93 55.89
CA GLU A 569 11.38 44.92 54.92
C GLU A 569 12.13 43.57 55.04
N ARG A 570 13.43 43.61 55.36
CA ARG A 570 14.23 42.40 55.57
C ARG A 570 13.91 41.68 56.87
N LEU A 571 13.48 42.41 57.89
CA LEU A 571 12.99 41.85 59.14
C LEU A 571 11.64 41.15 58.97
N LEU A 572 10.80 41.58 58.01
CA LEU A 572 9.54 40.92 57.58
C LEU A 572 9.86 39.49 57.19
N ASN A 573 10.89 39.43 56.36
CA ASN A 573 11.25 38.28 55.63
C ASN A 573 12.18 37.38 56.46
N SER A 574 13.06 37.92 57.32
CA SER A 574 13.87 37.12 58.25
C SER A 574 13.07 36.59 59.43
N LEU A 575 12.17 37.40 60.00
CA LEU A 575 11.29 36.94 61.08
C LEU A 575 10.28 35.92 60.55
N GLY A 576 9.70 36.18 59.38
CA GLY A 576 8.88 35.22 58.67
C GLY A 576 9.67 33.93 58.41
N ALA A 577 10.86 34.00 57.81
CA ALA A 577 11.68 32.83 57.50
C ALA A 577 12.08 32.01 58.73
N TYR A 578 12.37 32.66 59.86
CA TYR A 578 12.69 31.96 61.11
C TYR A 578 11.45 31.29 61.72
N LEU A 579 10.32 32.00 61.82
CA LEU A 579 9.04 31.43 62.28
C LEU A 579 8.58 30.26 61.40
N MET A 580 8.80 30.36 60.09
CA MET A 580 8.49 29.33 59.13
C MET A 580 9.36 28.06 59.27
N LEU A 581 10.50 28.08 59.95
CA LEU A 581 11.29 26.85 60.17
C LEU A 581 10.59 25.83 61.08
N ASP A 582 9.73 26.30 62.00
CA ASP A 582 8.89 25.46 62.86
C ASP A 582 7.44 25.38 62.35
N ALA A 583 6.87 26.50 61.89
CA ALA A 583 5.48 26.60 61.44
C ALA A 583 5.26 25.98 60.04
N VAL A 584 5.25 24.64 59.97
CA VAL A 584 5.13 23.83 58.74
C VAL A 584 3.98 24.26 57.81
N GLU A 585 2.86 24.77 58.34
CA GLU A 585 1.67 25.17 57.55
C GLU A 585 1.80 26.56 56.91
N GLN A 586 2.57 27.47 57.50
CA GLN A 586 2.79 28.83 56.98
C GLN A 586 4.15 28.95 56.26
N ARG A 587 4.89 27.84 56.17
CA ARG A 587 6.23 27.74 55.58
C ARG A 587 6.18 27.78 54.05
N ASP A 588 6.34 28.98 53.49
CA ASP A 588 6.68 29.13 52.07
C ASP A 588 8.13 28.65 51.85
N ASN A 589 8.28 27.37 51.53
CA ASN A 589 9.57 26.73 51.21
C ASN A 589 10.36 27.49 50.13
N ALA A 590 9.69 28.05 49.12
CA ALA A 590 10.35 28.67 47.97
C ALA A 590 10.93 30.04 48.35
N TRP A 591 10.14 30.84 49.06
CA TRP A 591 10.55 32.13 49.58
C TRP A 591 11.62 31.99 50.69
N LEU A 592 11.51 30.98 51.55
CA LEU A 592 12.48 30.71 52.64
C LEU A 592 13.83 30.21 52.10
N LYS A 593 13.82 29.35 51.07
CA LYS A 593 15.03 28.99 50.31
C LYS A 593 15.73 30.25 49.78
N ALA A 594 14.97 31.12 49.09
CA ALA A 594 15.50 32.35 48.53
C ALA A 594 16.02 33.32 49.60
N TRP A 595 15.39 33.31 50.79
CA TRP A 595 15.81 34.11 51.93
C TRP A 595 17.19 33.69 52.47
N VAL A 596 17.37 32.43 52.84
CA VAL A 596 18.65 31.92 53.37
C VAL A 596 19.77 31.99 52.32
N ALA A 597 19.44 31.72 51.06
CA ALA A 597 20.39 31.82 49.95
C ALA A 597 20.99 33.24 49.77
N ARG A 598 20.24 34.27 50.19
CA ARG A 598 20.67 35.67 50.17
C ARG A 598 21.65 36.02 51.31
N ASP A 599 21.64 35.27 52.41
CA ASP A 599 22.59 35.48 53.51
C ASP A 599 23.93 34.77 53.25
N TRP A 600 23.90 33.55 52.71
CA TRP A 600 25.13 32.85 52.30
C TRP A 600 25.90 33.58 51.20
N SER A 601 25.22 34.29 50.31
CA SER A 601 25.89 35.13 49.31
C SER A 601 26.55 36.39 49.88
N LEU A 602 26.13 36.83 51.07
CA LEU A 602 26.76 37.92 51.82
C LEU A 602 27.93 37.43 52.69
N ARG A 603 27.85 36.23 53.28
CA ARG A 603 28.91 35.68 54.15
C ARG A 603 30.12 35.12 53.39
N TYR A 604 29.92 34.59 52.18
CA TYR A 604 30.98 33.99 51.36
C TYR A 604 31.24 34.79 50.06
N PRO A 605 31.54 36.09 50.11
CA PRO A 605 31.64 36.95 48.93
C PRO A 605 32.76 36.49 48.00
N GLY A 606 32.53 36.56 46.68
CA GLY A 606 33.46 36.07 45.65
C GLY A 606 33.52 34.54 45.50
N LEU A 607 33.11 33.77 46.52
CA LEU A 607 33.07 32.30 46.51
C LEU A 607 31.74 31.78 45.95
N THR A 608 31.42 32.15 44.72
CA THR A 608 30.15 31.82 44.05
C THR A 608 29.84 30.32 44.01
N GLU A 609 30.86 29.46 43.93
CA GLU A 609 30.68 28.00 44.01
C GLU A 609 30.19 27.53 45.40
N VAL A 610 30.73 28.11 46.48
CA VAL A 610 30.31 27.82 47.86
C VAL A 610 28.85 28.25 48.05
N GLN A 611 28.51 29.46 47.61
CA GLN A 611 27.13 29.98 47.68
C GLN A 611 26.15 29.07 46.93
N ASN A 612 26.46 28.73 45.67
CA ASN A 612 25.61 27.91 44.83
C ASN A 612 25.45 26.48 45.37
N GLY A 613 26.52 25.88 45.90
CA GLY A 613 26.46 24.56 46.53
C GLY A 613 25.56 24.55 47.77
N LEU A 614 25.74 25.51 48.70
CA LEU A 614 24.91 25.61 49.91
C LEU A 614 23.43 25.84 49.55
N ASN A 615 23.14 26.78 48.65
CA ASN A 615 21.78 27.08 48.17
C ASN A 615 21.06 25.85 47.62
N GLN A 616 21.77 25.07 46.79
CA GLN A 616 21.28 23.84 46.19
C GLN A 616 21.08 22.71 47.21
N HIS A 617 21.92 22.65 48.24
CA HIS A 617 21.81 21.67 49.31
C HIS A 617 20.65 22.01 50.26
N PHE A 618 20.43 23.28 50.56
CA PHE A 618 19.31 23.76 51.38
C PHE A 618 17.95 23.59 50.71
N GLU A 619 17.86 23.78 49.39
CA GLU A 619 16.66 23.44 48.62
C GLU A 619 16.27 21.97 48.78
N ARG A 620 17.24 21.07 48.71
CA ARG A 620 17.02 19.62 48.83
C ARG A 620 16.67 19.22 50.26
N LEU A 621 17.14 19.98 51.25
CA LEU A 621 16.70 19.87 52.64
C LEU A 621 15.26 20.37 52.82
N LEU A 622 14.89 21.54 52.30
CA LEU A 622 13.52 22.08 52.36
C LEU A 622 12.48 21.22 51.63
N GLY A 623 12.90 20.49 50.60
CA GLY A 623 12.10 19.44 49.93
C GLY A 623 11.91 18.16 50.75
N THR A 624 12.48 18.07 51.96
CA THR A 624 12.22 17.00 52.93
C THR A 624 11.49 17.54 54.15
N ALA A 625 10.64 16.72 54.77
CA ALA A 625 9.92 17.10 55.98
C ALA A 625 10.84 17.06 57.21
N PHE A 626 10.93 18.18 57.94
CA PHE A 626 11.66 18.31 59.20
C PHE A 626 11.02 19.40 60.06
N LYS A 627 11.35 19.43 61.36
CA LYS A 627 11.00 20.50 62.31
C LYS A 627 12.25 20.96 63.07
N ALA A 628 12.26 22.21 63.52
CA ALA A 628 13.42 22.89 64.08
C ALA A 628 13.04 23.67 65.36
N PRO A 629 13.71 23.46 66.51
CA PRO A 629 13.43 24.23 67.74
C PRO A 629 13.91 25.69 67.64
N LEU A 630 13.07 26.65 68.04
CA LEU A 630 13.33 28.11 67.91
C LEU A 630 13.46 28.83 69.27
N ASP A 631 14.12 30.00 69.27
CA ASP A 631 14.27 30.95 70.39
C ASP A 631 13.15 32.01 70.35
N GLU A 632 12.18 31.91 71.26
CA GLU A 632 11.02 32.81 71.31
C GLU A 632 11.35 34.26 71.67
N GLY A 633 12.42 34.51 72.44
CA GLY A 633 12.80 35.87 72.85
C GLY A 633 13.21 36.75 71.66
N LEU A 634 13.75 36.10 70.62
CA LEU A 634 14.18 36.71 69.37
C LEU A 634 13.02 37.31 68.55
N ILE A 635 11.91 36.57 68.53
CA ILE A 635 10.77 36.78 67.64
C ILE A 635 10.00 38.04 68.01
N ALA A 636 9.83 38.27 69.32
CA ALA A 636 9.18 39.47 69.83
C ALA A 636 9.93 40.75 69.43
N GLN A 637 11.26 40.73 69.51
CA GLN A 637 12.12 41.89 69.22
C GLN A 637 12.06 42.31 67.74
N ALA A 638 11.80 41.35 66.84
CA ALA A 638 11.79 41.55 65.40
C ALA A 638 10.45 42.05 64.81
N ARG A 639 9.31 41.82 65.47
CA ARG A 639 8.02 42.44 65.05
C ARG A 639 8.03 43.96 65.24
N GLN A 640 8.78 44.45 66.22
CA GLN A 640 8.89 45.87 66.59
C GLN A 640 9.34 46.76 65.41
N VAL A 641 10.35 46.30 64.67
CA VAL A 641 11.07 47.14 63.69
C VAL A 641 10.45 47.06 62.29
N LEU A 642 9.25 46.51 62.12
CA LEU A 642 8.84 45.95 60.83
C LEU A 642 7.98 46.82 59.85
N ARG A 643 7.05 47.67 60.31
CA ARG A 643 5.99 48.29 59.45
C ARG A 643 6.46 49.33 58.37
N SER A 644 7.10 49.01 57.21
CA SER A 644 7.44 50.00 56.12
C SER A 644 7.79 49.54 54.64
N GLU A 645 6.86 48.99 53.85
CA GLU A 645 7.04 48.81 52.37
C GLU A 645 5.84 49.32 51.52
N SER A 646 5.78 49.12 50.18
CA SER A 646 4.92 49.90 49.24
C SER A 646 3.88 49.11 48.40
N LEU A 647 3.02 49.82 47.65
CA LEU A 647 1.58 49.50 47.63
C LEU A 647 0.93 49.02 46.31
N ALA A 648 1.63 49.10 45.18
CA ALA A 648 0.96 49.27 43.88
C ALA A 648 0.07 48.12 43.40
N THR A 649 0.68 46.95 43.28
CA THR A 649 0.10 45.78 42.59
C THR A 649 -1.10 45.20 43.34
N VAL A 650 -1.16 45.41 44.65
CA VAL A 650 -2.25 44.94 45.51
C VAL A 650 -3.54 45.72 45.20
N VAL A 651 -3.44 47.00 44.85
CA VAL A 651 -4.61 47.85 44.54
C VAL A 651 -5.23 47.51 43.19
N TYR A 652 -4.41 47.21 42.18
CA TYR A 652 -4.91 46.77 40.88
C TYR A 652 -5.85 45.56 41.02
N ARG A 653 -5.45 44.59 41.86
CA ARG A 653 -6.20 43.37 42.10
C ARG A 653 -7.60 43.64 42.65
N THR A 654 -7.71 44.54 43.62
CA THR A 654 -8.97 44.85 44.32
C THR A 654 -9.87 45.82 43.54
N LEU A 655 -9.32 46.67 42.67
CA LEU A 655 -10.12 47.49 41.74
C LEU A 655 -10.89 46.62 40.74
N ARG A 656 -10.22 45.59 40.21
CA ARG A 656 -10.83 44.61 39.31
C ARG A 656 -11.94 43.81 40.01
N GLU A 657 -11.82 43.55 41.32
CA GLU A 657 -12.86 42.89 42.11
C GLU A 657 -14.07 43.82 42.33
N GLN A 658 -13.88 45.10 42.68
CA GLN A 658 -15.00 46.03 42.87
C GLN A 658 -15.80 46.34 41.59
N ALA A 659 -15.18 46.19 40.42
CA ALA A 659 -15.81 46.50 39.13
C ALA A 659 -16.85 45.48 38.62
N HIS A 660 -17.14 44.41 39.39
CA HIS A 660 -18.08 43.35 39.01
C HIS A 660 -19.56 43.81 39.00
N SER A 661 -19.89 45.02 39.48
CA SER A 661 -21.25 45.56 39.51
C SER A 661 -21.73 46.19 38.19
N LEU A 662 -20.83 46.37 37.24
CA LEU A 662 -21.15 46.92 35.92
C LEU A 662 -21.83 45.86 35.04
N ALA A 663 -22.88 46.27 34.32
CA ALA A 663 -23.60 45.37 33.42
C ALA A 663 -22.63 44.74 32.39
N PRO A 664 -22.63 43.39 32.24
CA PRO A 664 -21.78 42.74 31.27
C PRO A 664 -22.20 43.10 29.85
N TYR A 665 -21.21 43.31 28.99
CA TYR A 665 -21.41 43.65 27.59
C TYR A 665 -21.29 42.37 26.75
N SER A 666 -22.31 42.08 25.93
CA SER A 666 -22.28 40.98 24.97
C SER A 666 -22.56 41.49 23.56
N LEU A 667 -21.78 41.02 22.59
CA LEU A 667 -21.87 41.49 21.21
C LEU A 667 -23.23 41.16 20.58
N SER A 668 -23.89 40.08 21.01
CA SER A 668 -25.24 39.71 20.56
C SER A 668 -26.30 40.80 20.73
N GLN A 669 -26.14 41.73 21.68
CA GLN A 669 -27.06 42.86 21.89
C GLN A 669 -26.91 43.98 20.84
N HIS A 670 -25.77 44.05 20.16
CA HIS A 670 -25.41 45.16 19.25
C HIS A 670 -25.36 44.78 17.76
N LEU A 671 -25.55 43.50 17.42
CA LEU A 671 -25.53 42.98 16.04
C LEU A 671 -26.89 43.08 15.30
N GLY A 672 -27.87 43.77 15.89
CA GLY A 672 -29.17 44.02 15.26
C GLY A 672 -30.00 42.76 14.99
N PRO A 673 -31.06 42.85 14.14
CA PRO A 673 -31.99 41.73 13.91
C PRO A 673 -31.34 40.52 13.21
N GLN A 674 -30.21 40.73 12.53
CA GLN A 674 -29.45 39.68 11.84
C GLN A 674 -28.28 39.14 12.69
N GLY A 675 -28.20 39.49 13.97
CA GLY A 675 -27.12 39.04 14.87
C GLY A 675 -27.05 37.53 15.07
N HIS A 676 -28.16 36.82 14.86
CA HIS A 676 -28.24 35.35 14.96
C HIS A 676 -27.33 34.62 13.96
N LEU A 677 -26.84 35.29 12.90
CA LEU A 677 -25.88 34.73 11.95
C LEU A 677 -24.50 34.44 12.57
N PHE A 678 -24.21 35.00 13.75
CA PHE A 678 -22.99 34.77 14.52
C PHE A 678 -23.25 33.91 15.76
N SER A 679 -22.56 32.78 15.82
CA SER A 679 -22.38 31.99 17.04
C SER A 679 -21.28 32.58 17.92
N GLY A 680 -21.40 32.40 19.25
CA GLY A 680 -20.41 32.88 20.22
C GLY A 680 -20.52 34.36 20.62
N ALA A 681 -21.49 35.10 20.07
CA ALA A 681 -21.71 36.51 20.36
C ALA A 681 -22.19 36.81 21.79
N ASP A 682 -22.59 35.79 22.54
CA ASP A 682 -23.01 35.84 23.94
C ASP A 682 -21.85 35.81 24.95
N TYR A 683 -20.59 35.87 24.49
CA TYR A 683 -19.46 36.03 25.39
C TYR A 683 -19.62 37.33 26.20
N SER A 684 -19.69 37.15 27.52
CA SER A 684 -19.85 38.21 28.50
C SER A 684 -18.52 38.90 28.75
N ILE A 685 -18.30 40.07 28.14
CA ILE A 685 -17.21 40.97 28.49
C ILE A 685 -17.60 41.66 29.81
N PRO A 686 -16.79 41.57 30.89
CA PRO A 686 -17.09 42.28 32.13
C PRO A 686 -17.26 43.78 31.85
N GLY A 687 -18.34 44.39 32.34
CA GLY A 687 -18.68 45.79 32.02
C GLY A 687 -17.56 46.80 32.33
N PHE A 688 -16.66 46.45 33.26
CA PHE A 688 -15.41 47.15 33.53
C PHE A 688 -14.59 47.41 32.27
N TYR A 689 -14.41 46.41 31.42
CA TYR A 689 -13.60 46.47 30.20
C TYR A 689 -14.41 46.93 28.98
N THR A 690 -15.21 47.98 29.13
CA THR A 690 -15.95 48.62 28.03
C THR A 690 -15.60 50.09 27.95
N GLN A 691 -15.97 50.78 26.86
CA GLN A 691 -15.76 52.24 26.77
C GLN A 691 -16.45 52.96 27.93
N GLN A 692 -17.68 52.54 28.26
CA GLN A 692 -18.45 53.08 29.38
C GLN A 692 -17.81 52.73 30.73
N GLY A 693 -17.38 51.48 30.95
CA GLY A 693 -16.71 51.05 32.18
C GLY A 693 -15.36 51.75 32.42
N TYR A 694 -14.60 51.99 31.35
CA TYR A 694 -13.38 52.81 31.43
C TYR A 694 -13.69 54.26 31.82
N GLN A 695 -14.65 54.89 31.13
CA GLN A 695 -15.00 56.30 31.32
C GLN A 695 -15.75 56.59 32.64
N GLN A 696 -16.54 55.64 33.16
CA GLN A 696 -17.40 55.83 34.33
C GLN A 696 -16.88 55.15 35.61
N PHE A 697 -16.03 54.12 35.51
CA PHE A 697 -15.58 53.35 36.67
C PHE A 697 -14.07 53.38 36.84
N PHE A 698 -13.27 52.96 35.85
CA PHE A 698 -11.81 52.89 36.04
C PHE A 698 -11.19 54.29 36.25
N SER A 699 -11.57 55.25 35.42
CA SER A 699 -11.11 56.65 35.51
C SER A 699 -11.51 57.35 36.83
N ILE A 700 -12.65 56.97 37.43
CA ILE A 700 -13.22 57.63 38.62
C ILE A 700 -12.81 56.91 39.92
N GLN A 701 -12.88 55.57 39.95
CA GLN A 701 -12.61 54.76 41.15
C GLN A 701 -11.16 54.29 41.28
N GLY A 702 -10.37 54.25 40.20
CA GLY A 702 -8.95 53.91 40.27
C GLY A 702 -8.21 54.74 41.33
N VAL A 703 -8.51 56.03 41.35
CA VAL A 703 -7.97 57.04 42.27
C VAL A 703 -8.48 56.88 43.72
N SER A 704 -9.63 56.23 43.95
CA SER A 704 -10.14 56.00 45.31
C SER A 704 -9.53 54.78 45.98
N LEU A 705 -9.28 53.68 45.28
CA LEU A 705 -8.82 52.46 45.93
C LEU A 705 -7.32 52.42 46.28
N VAL A 706 -6.50 53.22 45.59
CA VAL A 706 -5.09 53.42 45.99
C VAL A 706 -4.98 54.00 47.41
N ARG A 707 -6.07 54.56 47.93
CA ARG A 707 -6.20 55.08 49.29
C ARG A 707 -6.36 54.00 50.37
N ASP A 708 -6.76 52.77 50.03
CA ASP A 708 -7.23 51.77 51.01
C ASP A 708 -6.15 50.77 51.48
N ILE A 709 -5.42 50.15 50.56
CA ILE A 709 -4.47 49.04 50.87
C ILE A 709 -3.29 49.47 51.72
N LEU A 710 -3.10 50.77 51.91
CA LEU A 710 -2.22 51.34 52.93
C LEU A 710 -2.49 50.67 54.31
N ARG A 711 -3.70 50.15 54.55
CA ARG A 711 -4.10 49.35 55.73
C ARG A 711 -3.43 47.98 55.93
N ASP A 712 -2.88 47.30 54.92
CA ASP A 712 -2.65 45.82 54.98
C ASP A 712 -1.28 45.40 55.60
N ASN A 713 -1.28 44.76 56.78
CA ASN A 713 -0.20 44.97 57.76
C ASN A 713 0.02 43.87 58.84
N TRP A 714 0.01 42.57 58.48
CA TRP A 714 -0.06 41.47 59.49
C TRP A 714 1.27 40.91 60.02
N VAL A 715 2.26 40.60 59.16
CA VAL A 715 3.62 40.18 59.61
C VAL A 715 4.28 41.29 60.44
N LEU A 716 3.81 42.50 60.17
CA LEU A 716 4.11 43.79 60.75
C LEU A 716 3.37 44.08 62.07
N GLY A 717 2.13 43.63 62.15
CA GLY A 717 1.25 43.72 63.31
C GLY A 717 0.49 45.03 63.54
N GLU A 718 0.33 45.99 62.58
CA GLU A 718 -0.71 47.08 62.57
C GLU A 718 -0.52 48.21 61.50
N GLY A 719 -1.63 48.73 60.90
CA GLY A 719 -1.74 49.40 59.57
C GLY A 719 -1.57 50.92 59.30
N SER A 720 -1.58 51.30 58.00
CA SER A 720 -1.96 52.61 57.35
C SER A 720 -1.14 53.94 57.47
N SER A 721 -0.60 54.51 56.36
CA SER A 721 -0.37 55.97 56.08
C SER A 721 0.28 56.28 54.70
N ASN A 722 0.12 57.51 54.13
CA ASN A 722 -0.07 57.75 52.65
C ASN A 722 0.87 58.79 51.93
N SER A 723 0.96 58.77 50.56
CA SER A 723 1.69 59.77 49.71
C SER A 723 1.11 59.97 48.27
N ALA A 724 1.05 61.21 47.77
CA ALA A 724 0.40 61.58 46.50
C ALA A 724 1.24 61.39 45.22
N MET A 725 2.57 61.39 45.32
CA MET A 725 3.44 61.15 44.15
C MET A 725 3.66 59.66 43.91
N ASP A 726 3.66 58.87 44.99
CA ASP A 726 3.58 57.41 44.89
C ASP A 726 2.25 56.99 44.27
N MET A 727 1.14 57.59 44.71
CA MET A 727 -0.19 57.43 44.07
C MET A 727 -0.15 57.68 42.57
N ARG A 728 0.57 58.68 42.07
CA ARG A 728 0.71 58.93 40.62
C ARG A 728 1.51 57.86 39.88
N LYS A 729 2.62 57.37 40.45
CA LYS A 729 3.36 56.23 39.87
C LYS A 729 2.53 54.94 39.90
N LEU A 730 1.72 54.80 40.96
CA LEU A 730 0.77 53.73 41.13
C LEU A 730 -0.32 53.76 40.06
N MET A 731 -0.90 54.93 39.75
CA MET A 731 -1.85 55.13 38.65
C MET A 731 -1.27 54.68 37.30
N VAL A 732 -0.03 55.06 36.97
CA VAL A 732 0.60 54.64 35.70
C VAL A 732 0.76 53.11 35.62
N ALA A 733 1.21 52.47 36.70
CA ALA A 733 1.33 51.00 36.76
C ALA A 733 -0.04 50.29 36.74
N LEU A 734 -1.04 50.91 37.37
CA LEU A 734 -2.43 50.46 37.42
C LEU A 734 -3.10 50.49 36.03
N GLU A 735 -2.93 51.58 35.29
CA GLU A 735 -3.40 51.73 33.90
C GLU A 735 -2.75 50.72 32.95
N GLN A 736 -1.44 50.49 33.07
CA GLN A 736 -0.72 49.52 32.27
C GLN A 736 -1.25 48.09 32.46
N LEU A 737 -1.58 47.72 33.69
CA LEU A 737 -2.22 46.43 34.00
C LEU A 737 -3.66 46.39 33.49
N TYR A 738 -4.44 47.46 33.70
CA TYR A 738 -5.83 47.55 33.27
C TYR A 738 -6.01 47.39 31.76
N PHE A 739 -5.27 48.15 30.96
CA PHE A 739 -5.41 48.11 29.50
C PHE A 739 -4.92 46.82 28.87
N ARG A 740 -4.04 46.08 29.56
CA ARG A 740 -3.65 44.73 29.15
C ARG A 740 -4.80 43.75 29.30
N ASP A 741 -5.38 43.63 30.51
CA ASP A 741 -6.52 42.75 30.75
C ASP A 741 -7.74 43.15 29.87
N TYR A 742 -7.93 44.45 29.62
CA TYR A 742 -8.92 44.98 28.67
C TYR A 742 -8.71 44.43 27.25
N ALA A 743 -7.47 44.46 26.74
CA ALA A 743 -7.14 43.97 25.41
C ALA A 743 -7.36 42.45 25.28
N ASP A 744 -7.00 41.69 26.32
CA ASP A 744 -7.16 40.23 26.35
C ASP A 744 -8.65 39.82 26.31
N HIS A 745 -9.53 40.48 27.06
CA HIS A 745 -10.98 40.19 27.03
C HIS A 745 -11.64 40.52 25.68
N TRP A 746 -11.28 41.64 25.04
CA TRP A 746 -11.80 41.95 23.70
C TRP A 746 -11.23 41.02 22.62
N ALA A 747 -9.97 40.58 22.77
CA ALA A 747 -9.38 39.61 21.86
C ALA A 747 -10.03 38.23 21.99
N GLU A 748 -10.40 37.81 23.21
CA GLU A 748 -11.15 36.58 23.43
C GLU A 748 -12.58 36.66 22.89
N ALA A 749 -13.29 37.76 23.14
CA ALA A 749 -14.65 37.97 22.62
C ALA A 749 -14.70 37.90 21.09
N VAL A 750 -13.79 38.60 20.41
CA VAL A 750 -13.67 38.57 18.94
C VAL A 750 -13.18 37.19 18.46
N GLY A 751 -12.31 36.51 19.22
CA GLY A 751 -11.78 35.19 18.89
C GLY A 751 -12.78 34.03 19.02
N ARG A 752 -13.81 34.18 19.86
CA ARG A 752 -14.88 33.17 20.07
C ARG A 752 -16.04 33.26 19.08
N LEU A 753 -16.18 34.39 18.38
CA LEU A 753 -17.18 34.57 17.32
C LEU A 753 -16.91 33.62 16.13
N ALA A 754 -17.98 33.06 15.55
CA ALA A 754 -17.94 32.32 14.30
C ALA A 754 -19.28 32.39 13.56
N LEU A 755 -19.27 32.36 12.23
CA LEU A 755 -20.50 32.26 11.43
C LEU A 755 -21.21 30.92 11.68
N GLN A 756 -22.53 30.94 11.71
CA GLN A 756 -23.34 29.72 11.83
C GLN A 756 -23.16 28.82 10.59
N PRO A 757 -23.01 27.47 10.74
CA PRO A 757 -22.95 26.58 9.59
C PRO A 757 -24.30 26.54 8.85
N MET A 758 -24.24 26.44 7.52
CA MET A 758 -25.42 26.34 6.64
C MET A 758 -25.76 24.90 6.30
N SER A 759 -27.06 24.59 6.23
CA SER A 759 -27.59 23.25 5.95
C SER A 759 -28.14 23.09 4.53
N ASP A 760 -28.74 24.14 3.95
CA ASP A 760 -29.27 24.14 2.59
C ASP A 760 -28.90 25.41 1.78
N ALA A 761 -29.13 25.36 0.47
CA ALA A 761 -28.73 26.44 -0.44
C ALA A 761 -29.53 27.74 -0.24
N ARG A 762 -30.77 27.64 0.28
CA ARG A 762 -31.64 28.78 0.55
C ARG A 762 -31.19 29.48 1.84
N GLU A 763 -30.95 28.71 2.90
CA GLU A 763 -30.35 29.20 4.14
C GLU A 763 -29.01 29.88 3.85
N GLY A 764 -28.11 29.26 3.08
CA GLY A 764 -26.86 29.88 2.67
C GLY A 764 -27.05 31.21 1.92
N ALA A 765 -28.05 31.32 1.04
CA ALA A 765 -28.38 32.56 0.34
C ALA A 765 -28.99 33.63 1.27
N GLU A 766 -29.83 33.23 2.23
CA GLU A 766 -30.44 34.12 3.23
C GLU A 766 -29.40 34.63 4.24
N GLN A 767 -28.50 33.77 4.74
CA GLN A 767 -27.37 34.12 5.59
C GLN A 767 -26.43 35.14 4.90
N MET A 768 -26.00 34.86 3.65
CA MET A 768 -25.13 35.78 2.91
C MET A 768 -25.82 37.11 2.58
N ALA A 769 -27.13 37.09 2.30
CA ALA A 769 -27.91 38.32 2.10
C ALA A 769 -28.06 39.14 3.38
N GLY A 770 -28.17 38.49 4.54
CA GLY A 770 -28.12 39.16 5.84
C GLY A 770 -26.78 39.85 6.09
N LEU A 771 -25.67 39.17 5.78
CA LEU A 771 -24.30 39.72 5.86
C LEU A 771 -24.04 40.90 4.90
N THR A 772 -24.71 40.97 3.75
CA THR A 772 -24.58 42.09 2.79
C THR A 772 -25.74 43.11 2.86
N SER A 773 -26.67 42.95 3.80
CA SER A 773 -27.80 43.86 3.98
C SER A 773 -27.37 45.27 4.44
N ALA A 774 -28.27 46.25 4.28
CA ALA A 774 -28.02 47.64 4.71
C ALA A 774 -27.70 47.76 6.21
N ASN A 775 -28.26 46.87 7.03
CA ASN A 775 -27.96 46.73 8.46
C ASN A 775 -27.11 45.47 8.70
N SER A 776 -25.98 45.37 7.98
CA SER A 776 -25.08 44.21 8.07
C SER A 776 -24.57 44.01 9.51
N PRO A 777 -24.76 42.82 10.11
CA PRO A 777 -24.23 42.53 11.43
C PRO A 777 -22.70 42.46 11.42
N LEU A 778 -22.07 42.23 10.26
CA LEU A 778 -20.61 42.31 10.10
C LEU A 778 -20.10 43.75 10.25
N LEU A 779 -20.81 44.72 9.67
CA LEU A 779 -20.45 46.14 9.84
C LEU A 779 -20.72 46.60 11.28
N GLN A 780 -21.88 46.23 11.85
CA GLN A 780 -22.20 46.53 13.24
C GLN A 780 -21.21 45.91 14.24
N LEU A 781 -20.69 44.70 13.97
CA LEU A 781 -19.60 44.10 14.74
C LEU A 781 -18.33 44.95 14.69
N LEU A 782 -17.92 45.38 13.49
CA LEU A 782 -16.71 46.18 13.31
C LEU A 782 -16.84 47.56 13.96
N VAL A 783 -18.04 48.17 13.93
CA VAL A 783 -18.36 49.41 14.65
C VAL A 783 -18.31 49.18 16.17
N ALA A 784 -18.99 48.17 16.71
CA ALA A 784 -18.99 47.88 18.15
C ALA A 784 -17.57 47.60 18.71
N VAL A 785 -16.74 46.90 17.94
CA VAL A 785 -15.30 46.70 18.26
C VAL A 785 -14.54 48.02 18.17
N ARG A 786 -14.79 48.85 17.14
CA ARG A 786 -14.16 50.18 16.98
C ARG A 786 -14.50 51.09 18.16
N GLU A 787 -15.77 51.26 18.51
CA GLU A 787 -16.23 52.11 19.62
C GLU A 787 -15.54 51.71 20.94
N ASN A 788 -15.51 50.42 21.26
CA ASN A 788 -14.97 49.94 22.53
C ASN A 788 -13.45 49.79 22.61
N THR A 789 -12.73 49.82 21.47
CA THR A 789 -11.24 49.69 21.47
C THR A 789 -10.53 50.96 20.97
N ARG A 790 -11.21 51.83 20.21
CA ARG A 790 -10.74 53.18 19.83
C ARG A 790 -11.26 54.22 20.82
N LEU A 791 -10.83 54.08 22.08
CA LEU A 791 -11.17 55.00 23.17
C LEU A 791 -10.67 56.43 22.86
N ILE A 792 -11.60 57.38 22.69
CA ILE A 792 -11.31 58.81 22.51
C ILE A 792 -11.17 59.47 23.89
N SER A 793 -10.19 60.37 24.06
CA SER A 793 -10.09 61.20 25.27
C SER A 793 -10.93 62.47 25.12
N ILE A 794 -11.57 62.91 26.20
CA ILE A 794 -12.38 64.16 26.25
C ILE A 794 -11.56 65.39 25.81
N ALA A 795 -10.22 65.34 25.94
CA ALA A 795 -9.30 66.37 25.49
C ALA A 795 -9.13 66.49 23.95
N ASP A 796 -9.45 65.44 23.18
CA ASP A 796 -9.24 65.43 21.72
C ASP A 796 -10.42 66.04 20.92
N GLU A 797 -11.58 66.24 21.58
CA GLU A 797 -12.84 66.62 20.91
C GLU A 797 -13.21 68.11 21.03
N LEU A 798 -12.41 68.91 21.73
CA LEU A 798 -12.57 70.36 21.81
C LEU A 798 -11.90 71.01 20.59
N PRO A 799 -12.64 71.48 19.56
CA PRO A 799 -12.06 72.39 18.59
C PRO A 799 -11.57 73.63 19.34
N SER A 800 -10.46 74.22 18.89
CA SER A 800 -9.89 75.40 19.52
C SER A 800 -10.82 76.62 19.38
N VAL A 801 -11.77 76.76 20.29
CA VAL A 801 -12.69 77.90 20.39
C VAL A 801 -11.87 79.11 20.82
N THR A 802 -11.51 79.94 19.84
CA THR A 802 -10.97 81.27 20.07
C THR A 802 -11.99 82.09 20.85
N THR A 803 -11.65 82.44 22.09
CA THR A 803 -12.52 83.22 22.97
C THR A 803 -12.62 84.67 22.48
N THR A 804 -13.63 84.98 21.67
CA THR A 804 -14.19 86.34 21.63
C THR A 804 -15.13 86.49 22.82
N VAL A 805 -14.79 87.40 23.73
CA VAL A 805 -15.53 87.60 24.98
C VAL A 805 -16.84 88.34 24.69
N GLY A 806 -17.94 87.59 24.66
CA GLY A 806 -19.31 88.13 24.67
C GLY A 806 -19.88 88.12 26.08
N THR A 807 -19.84 89.26 26.79
CA THR A 807 -20.42 89.39 28.12
C THR A 807 -21.94 89.46 28.09
N GLN A 808 -22.66 88.47 28.64
CA GLN A 808 -23.87 88.69 29.44
C GLN A 808 -24.36 87.42 30.19
N GLY A 809 -24.43 87.51 31.52
CA GLY A 809 -25.57 87.01 32.30
C GLY A 809 -25.77 85.49 32.55
N GLY A 810 -25.09 84.96 33.58
CA GLY A 810 -25.78 84.14 34.60
C GLY A 810 -25.71 82.60 34.53
N THR A 811 -24.79 82.00 35.30
CA THR A 811 -25.08 81.04 36.40
C THR A 811 -23.79 80.54 37.04
N LEU A 812 -23.72 80.55 38.38
CA LEU A 812 -22.49 80.19 39.14
C LEU A 812 -22.22 78.68 39.22
N THR A 813 -23.13 77.84 38.72
CA THR A 813 -22.93 76.38 38.60
C THR A 813 -21.89 76.01 37.54
N ALA A 814 -21.69 76.82 36.51
CA ALA A 814 -20.68 76.57 35.47
C ALA A 814 -19.23 76.66 36.01
N VAL A 815 -18.98 77.46 37.05
CA VAL A 815 -17.63 77.68 37.60
C VAL A 815 -17.18 76.50 38.48
N ALA A 816 -18.10 75.89 39.24
CA ALA A 816 -17.77 74.71 40.04
C ALA A 816 -17.42 73.49 39.15
N GLY A 817 -18.17 73.27 38.07
CA GLY A 817 -17.85 72.26 37.06
C GLY A 817 -16.51 72.54 36.39
N ALA A 818 -16.25 73.78 35.97
CA ALA A 818 -15.01 74.18 35.30
C ALA A 818 -13.75 74.11 36.20
N VAL A 819 -13.88 74.29 37.52
CA VAL A 819 -12.73 74.22 38.45
C VAL A 819 -12.39 72.78 38.84
N VAL A 820 -13.39 71.91 39.01
CA VAL A 820 -13.12 70.46 39.14
C VAL A 820 -12.54 69.92 37.83
N ALA A 821 -13.13 70.29 36.68
CA ALA A 821 -12.57 69.97 35.37
C ALA A 821 -11.12 70.43 35.24
N LYS A 822 -10.76 71.66 35.62
CA LYS A 822 -9.35 72.12 35.59
C LYS A 822 -8.41 71.35 36.52
N GLY A 823 -8.89 70.96 37.70
CA GLY A 823 -8.11 70.16 38.64
C GLY A 823 -7.82 68.74 38.11
N THR A 824 -8.80 68.12 37.45
CA THR A 824 -8.62 66.82 36.78
C THR A 824 -7.93 66.95 35.43
N GLU A 825 -8.10 68.04 34.68
CA GLU A 825 -7.41 68.32 33.41
C GLU A 825 -5.89 68.34 33.60
N VAL A 826 -5.36 69.01 34.63
CA VAL A 826 -3.90 69.10 34.85
C VAL A 826 -3.29 67.75 35.25
N LEU A 827 -4.06 66.85 35.88
CA LEU A 827 -3.60 65.51 36.24
C LEU A 827 -3.82 64.49 35.12
N ALA A 828 -4.94 64.55 34.40
CA ALA A 828 -5.27 63.67 33.27
C ALA A 828 -4.44 63.99 32.02
N SER A 829 -4.14 65.27 31.75
CA SER A 829 -3.25 65.68 30.65
C SER A 829 -1.78 65.28 30.85
N THR A 830 -1.42 64.70 32.00
CA THR A 830 -0.03 64.39 32.34
C THR A 830 0.22 62.92 32.73
N VAL A 831 -0.70 62.01 32.38
CA VAL A 831 -0.45 60.55 32.36
C VAL A 831 -0.15 60.11 30.92
N PRO A 832 0.91 59.31 30.64
CA PRO A 832 1.25 58.92 29.28
C PRO A 832 0.23 57.95 28.67
N ASP A 833 -0.41 58.38 27.58
CA ASP A 833 -1.45 57.65 26.82
C ASP A 833 -0.93 56.37 26.09
N THR A 834 0.19 55.78 26.52
CA THR A 834 0.90 54.69 25.82
C THR A 834 0.10 53.40 25.78
N SER A 835 -0.43 52.94 26.92
CA SER A 835 -1.16 51.67 27.01
C SER A 835 -2.50 51.69 26.27
N LYS A 836 -3.19 52.83 26.29
CA LYS A 836 -4.39 53.10 25.49
C LYS A 836 -4.10 53.03 23.98
N LYS A 837 -2.94 53.56 23.54
CA LYS A 837 -2.48 53.47 22.14
C LYS A 837 -2.05 52.06 21.74
N ASP A 838 -1.53 51.26 22.68
CA ASP A 838 -1.19 49.85 22.42
C ASP A 838 -2.43 48.97 22.29
N LEU A 839 -3.48 49.20 23.10
CA LEU A 839 -4.81 48.60 22.87
C LEU A 839 -5.32 48.91 21.45
N GLN A 840 -5.29 50.18 21.04
CA GLN A 840 -5.70 50.59 19.70
C GLN A 840 -4.91 49.86 18.60
N ARG A 841 -3.58 49.80 18.72
CA ARG A 841 -2.69 49.10 17.77
C ARG A 841 -3.01 47.61 17.59
N GLN A 842 -3.54 46.94 18.62
CA GLN A 842 -3.91 45.52 18.55
C GLN A 842 -5.15 45.27 17.68
N PHE A 843 -6.13 46.19 17.71
CA PHE A 843 -7.37 46.10 16.93
C PHE A 843 -7.34 46.92 15.62
N GLU A 844 -6.31 47.74 15.42
CA GLU A 844 -6.02 48.51 14.20
C GLU A 844 -6.23 47.73 12.87
N PRO A 845 -5.85 46.44 12.72
CA PRO A 845 -6.12 45.69 11.49
C PRO A 845 -7.62 45.51 11.19
N LEU A 846 -8.47 45.50 12.21
CA LEU A 846 -9.93 45.47 12.07
C LEU A 846 -10.49 46.88 11.89
N HIS A 847 -9.94 47.89 12.57
CA HIS A 847 -10.36 49.30 12.40
C HIS A 847 -10.17 49.77 10.95
N ARG A 848 -9.07 49.38 10.29
CA ARG A 848 -8.78 49.70 8.87
C ARG A 848 -9.76 49.12 7.85
N LEU A 849 -10.71 48.29 8.27
CA LEU A 849 -11.77 47.77 7.41
C LEU A 849 -12.94 48.74 7.27
N LEU A 850 -13.03 49.75 8.15
CA LEU A 850 -14.00 50.85 8.11
C LEU A 850 -13.30 52.19 7.83
N ASP A 851 -13.99 53.11 7.14
CA ASP A 851 -13.55 54.49 6.95
C ASP A 851 -14.03 55.39 8.10
N ASP A 852 -13.74 56.70 8.08
CA ASP A 852 -14.15 57.64 9.13
C ASP A 852 -15.66 57.97 9.15
N LYS A 853 -16.48 57.32 8.32
CA LYS A 853 -17.94 57.36 8.32
C LYS A 853 -18.57 55.98 8.56
N ASP A 854 -17.78 55.06 9.09
CA ASP A 854 -18.13 53.65 9.37
C ASP A 854 -18.59 52.85 8.12
N ALA A 855 -18.19 53.31 6.93
CA ALA A 855 -18.44 52.61 5.67
C ALA A 855 -17.28 51.64 5.32
N PRO A 856 -17.54 50.55 4.55
CA PRO A 856 -16.52 49.54 4.23
C PRO A 856 -15.40 50.08 3.32
N THR A 857 -14.14 49.95 3.73
CA THR A 857 -12.97 50.36 2.93
C THR A 857 -12.72 49.43 1.74
N ALA A 858 -11.87 49.85 0.81
CA ALA A 858 -11.43 49.06 -0.35
C ALA A 858 -10.80 47.69 -0.03
N SER A 859 -10.44 47.43 1.23
CA SER A 859 -10.01 46.11 1.72
C SER A 859 -11.19 45.16 2.00
N LEU A 860 -12.35 45.71 2.41
CA LEU A 860 -13.56 44.98 2.75
C LEU A 860 -14.55 44.92 1.58
N THR A 861 -14.59 45.91 0.69
CA THR A 861 -15.48 45.92 -0.50
C THR A 861 -15.37 44.65 -1.37
N PRO A 862 -14.18 44.10 -1.68
CA PRO A 862 -14.06 42.89 -2.50
C PRO A 862 -14.67 41.65 -1.83
N LEU A 863 -14.68 41.59 -0.48
CA LEU A 863 -15.37 40.54 0.25
C LEU A 863 -16.88 40.69 0.11
N LEU A 864 -17.43 41.90 0.31
CA LEU A 864 -18.87 42.15 0.18
C LEU A 864 -19.40 41.88 -1.23
N VAL A 865 -18.61 42.23 -2.26
CA VAL A 865 -18.90 41.87 -3.66
C VAL A 865 -18.85 40.35 -3.85
N GLY A 866 -17.78 39.68 -3.39
CA GLY A 866 -17.67 38.22 -3.49
C GLY A 866 -18.78 37.46 -2.72
N LEU A 867 -19.23 37.99 -1.58
CA LEU A 867 -20.39 37.46 -0.84
C LEU A 867 -21.67 37.65 -1.64
N THR A 868 -21.85 38.80 -2.30
CA THR A 868 -23.00 39.06 -3.17
C THR A 868 -22.99 38.14 -4.41
N ASP A 869 -21.82 37.92 -5.03
CA ASP A 869 -21.67 37.01 -6.16
C ASP A 869 -22.05 35.56 -5.78
N VAL A 870 -21.58 35.07 -4.62
CA VAL A 870 -21.92 33.73 -4.12
C VAL A 870 -23.38 33.68 -3.66
N GLN A 871 -23.91 34.72 -3.02
CA GLN A 871 -25.32 34.84 -2.63
C GLN A 871 -26.24 34.75 -3.83
N LEU A 872 -25.90 35.38 -4.96
CA LEU A 872 -26.64 35.27 -6.21
C LEU A 872 -26.58 33.85 -6.78
N GLN A 873 -25.42 33.19 -6.76
CA GLN A 873 -25.30 31.78 -7.19
C GLN A 873 -26.14 30.83 -6.32
N MET A 874 -26.13 31.04 -5.00
CA MET A 874 -26.91 30.25 -4.05
C MET A 874 -28.42 30.54 -4.15
N ALA A 875 -28.81 31.80 -4.41
CA ALA A 875 -30.20 32.16 -4.67
C ALA A 875 -30.71 31.58 -6.00
N VAL A 876 -29.87 31.50 -7.04
CA VAL A 876 -30.18 30.80 -8.29
C VAL A 876 -30.33 29.30 -8.04
N LEU A 877 -29.46 28.69 -7.23
CA LEU A 877 -29.56 27.28 -6.83
C LEU A 877 -30.87 27.00 -6.08
N ALA A 878 -31.18 27.80 -5.06
CA ALA A 878 -32.38 27.65 -4.23
C ALA A 878 -33.71 27.90 -4.98
N ARG A 879 -33.68 28.69 -6.06
CA ARG A 879 -34.86 29.00 -6.90
C ARG A 879 -34.98 28.12 -8.15
N ALA A 880 -33.96 27.30 -8.46
CA ALA A 880 -34.01 26.40 -9.60
C ALA A 880 -35.11 25.34 -9.40
N SER A 881 -35.85 25.01 -10.46
CA SER A 881 -36.84 23.93 -10.44
C SER A 881 -36.22 22.53 -10.24
N ALA A 882 -34.91 22.41 -10.47
CA ALA A 882 -34.10 21.23 -10.19
C ALA A 882 -32.76 21.66 -9.54
N PRO A 883 -32.73 21.92 -8.22
CA PRO A 883 -31.56 22.46 -7.54
C PRO A 883 -30.34 21.56 -7.70
N ASP A 884 -30.49 20.25 -7.50
CA ASP A 884 -29.42 19.26 -7.65
C ASP A 884 -28.72 19.35 -9.04
N GLN A 885 -29.49 19.63 -10.11
CA GLN A 885 -28.94 19.76 -11.46
C GLN A 885 -28.11 21.05 -11.61
N ALA A 886 -28.61 22.17 -11.08
CA ALA A 886 -27.87 23.43 -11.07
C ALA A 886 -26.57 23.31 -10.24
N ALA A 887 -26.61 22.62 -9.10
CA ALA A 887 -25.43 22.29 -8.30
C ALA A 887 -24.41 21.46 -9.12
N TYR A 888 -24.87 20.41 -9.80
CA TYR A 888 -24.02 19.59 -10.68
C TYR A 888 -23.33 20.42 -11.77
N GLU A 889 -24.06 21.32 -12.43
CA GLU A 889 -23.48 22.17 -13.48
C GLU A 889 -22.44 23.14 -12.91
N MET A 890 -22.69 23.78 -11.77
CA MET A 890 -21.71 24.62 -11.08
C MET A 890 -20.46 23.85 -10.66
N ALA A 891 -20.62 22.66 -10.06
CA ALA A 891 -19.50 21.81 -9.68
C ALA A 891 -18.67 21.34 -10.88
N ARG A 892 -19.34 21.02 -12.01
CA ARG A 892 -18.70 20.62 -13.26
C ARG A 892 -17.83 21.76 -13.82
N LEU A 893 -18.36 22.99 -13.87
CA LEU A 893 -17.63 24.16 -14.38
C LEU A 893 -16.40 24.47 -13.51
N ARG A 894 -16.55 24.52 -12.18
CA ARG A 894 -15.42 24.73 -11.25
C ARG A 894 -14.33 23.65 -11.38
N ILE A 895 -14.69 22.36 -11.34
CA ILE A 895 -13.72 21.25 -11.42
C ILE A 895 -13.05 21.16 -12.81
N SER A 896 -13.68 21.72 -13.85
CA SER A 896 -13.05 21.90 -15.17
C SER A 896 -12.02 23.03 -15.24
N GLY A 897 -11.87 23.85 -14.17
CA GLY A 897 -10.88 24.92 -14.07
C GLY A 897 -11.39 26.32 -14.41
N GLN A 898 -12.71 26.53 -14.51
CA GLN A 898 -13.28 27.86 -14.65
C GLN A 898 -13.24 28.61 -13.31
N ARG A 899 -12.97 29.93 -13.36
CA ARG A 899 -13.03 30.81 -12.17
C ARG A 899 -14.49 31.03 -11.78
N ASP A 900 -14.80 30.88 -10.51
CA ASP A 900 -16.14 31.04 -9.93
C ASP A 900 -16.17 32.06 -8.78
N ALA A 901 -17.37 32.48 -8.37
CA ALA A 901 -17.58 33.46 -7.31
C ALA A 901 -16.95 33.01 -5.97
N LEU A 902 -16.99 31.72 -5.67
CA LEU A 902 -16.36 31.13 -4.49
C LEU A 902 -14.83 31.24 -4.51
N SER A 903 -14.17 31.10 -5.67
CA SER A 903 -12.74 31.36 -5.80
C SER A 903 -12.38 32.83 -5.60
N HIS A 904 -13.25 33.75 -6.07
CA HIS A 904 -13.11 35.19 -5.84
C HIS A 904 -13.28 35.54 -4.35
N LEU A 905 -14.33 35.04 -3.71
CA LEU A 905 -14.59 35.21 -2.28
C LEU A 905 -13.45 34.68 -1.42
N ARG A 906 -12.88 33.51 -1.73
CA ARG A 906 -11.71 32.99 -1.01
C ARG A 906 -10.46 33.86 -1.18
N GLN A 907 -10.21 34.38 -2.38
CA GLN A 907 -9.09 35.31 -2.62
C GLN A 907 -9.26 36.64 -1.88
N ALA A 908 -10.49 37.14 -1.74
CA ALA A 908 -10.80 38.29 -0.89
C ALA A 908 -10.59 37.97 0.59
N ALA A 909 -11.14 36.85 1.09
CA ALA A 909 -11.03 36.39 2.47
C ALA A 909 -9.57 36.24 2.93
N GLN A 910 -8.70 35.71 2.07
CA GLN A 910 -7.27 35.53 2.37
C GLN A 910 -6.51 36.83 2.68
N ARG A 911 -7.00 37.99 2.22
CA ARG A 911 -6.40 39.31 2.47
C ARG A 911 -6.84 39.95 3.79
N LEU A 912 -7.86 39.40 4.44
CA LEU A 912 -8.39 39.92 5.69
C LEU A 912 -7.56 39.46 6.91
N PRO A 913 -7.56 40.23 8.00
CA PRO A 913 -7.03 39.78 9.28
C PRO A 913 -7.87 38.62 9.87
N ARG A 914 -7.31 37.95 10.88
CA ARG A 914 -8.10 37.03 11.73
C ARG A 914 -8.99 37.86 12.67
N PRO A 915 -10.19 37.38 13.03
CA PRO A 915 -10.76 36.06 12.72
C PRO A 915 -11.47 35.97 11.36
N LEU A 916 -11.82 37.10 10.73
CA LEU A 916 -12.63 37.19 9.50
C LEU A 916 -12.19 36.24 8.38
N ASN A 917 -10.89 36.18 8.10
CA ASN A 917 -10.29 35.28 7.12
C ASN A 917 -10.68 33.81 7.35
N GLY A 918 -10.71 33.37 8.61
CA GLY A 918 -11.15 32.03 9.00
C GLY A 918 -12.62 31.79 8.70
N TRP A 919 -13.51 32.71 9.12
CA TRP A 919 -14.95 32.58 8.91
C TRP A 919 -15.33 32.45 7.43
N PHE A 920 -14.76 33.31 6.58
CA PHE A 920 -15.10 33.29 5.15
C PHE A 920 -14.44 32.13 4.39
N ASN A 921 -13.27 31.63 4.84
CA ASN A 921 -12.75 30.37 4.33
C ASN A 921 -13.69 29.20 4.68
N THR A 922 -14.12 29.06 5.94
CA THR A 922 -15.07 28.03 6.36
C THR A 922 -16.38 28.12 5.57
N LEU A 923 -16.95 29.32 5.43
CA LEU A 923 -18.14 29.56 4.60
C LEU A 923 -17.93 29.12 3.13
N THR A 924 -16.78 29.42 2.51
CA THR A 924 -16.49 28.95 1.14
C THR A 924 -16.33 27.44 1.04
N GLU A 925 -15.81 26.79 2.09
CA GLU A 925 -15.66 25.34 2.16
C GLU A 925 -17.01 24.65 2.36
N ASP A 926 -17.89 25.19 3.19
CA ASP A 926 -19.22 24.63 3.47
C ASP A 926 -20.15 24.82 2.29
N THR A 927 -20.15 26.01 1.65
CA THR A 927 -20.85 26.24 0.38
C THR A 927 -20.37 25.25 -0.70
N TRP A 928 -19.06 24.99 -0.79
CA TRP A 928 -18.52 24.01 -1.75
C TRP A 928 -18.90 22.56 -1.38
N GLY A 929 -18.94 22.22 -0.09
CA GLY A 929 -19.39 20.92 0.39
C GLY A 929 -20.87 20.66 0.07
N LEU A 930 -21.72 21.67 0.24
CA LEU A 930 -23.14 21.65 -0.08
C LEU A 930 -23.37 21.45 -1.59
N VAL A 931 -22.72 22.26 -2.43
CA VAL A 931 -22.78 22.12 -3.89
C VAL A 931 -22.32 20.72 -4.34
N LEU A 932 -21.27 20.14 -3.72
CA LEU A 932 -20.83 18.77 -4.00
C LEU A 932 -21.82 17.70 -3.52
N ASN A 933 -22.51 17.90 -2.39
CA ASN A 933 -23.53 17.00 -1.89
C ASN A 933 -24.76 16.97 -2.81
N ASP A 934 -25.25 18.12 -3.24
CA ASP A 934 -26.40 18.22 -4.14
C ASP A 934 -26.05 17.73 -5.54
N SER A 935 -24.82 17.98 -6.01
CA SER A 935 -24.27 17.35 -7.22
C SER A 935 -24.28 15.82 -7.11
N TYR A 936 -23.94 15.25 -5.95
CA TYR A 936 -24.02 13.82 -5.70
C TYR A 936 -25.48 13.34 -5.68
N GLN A 937 -26.42 14.07 -5.08
CA GLN A 937 -27.84 13.72 -5.13
C GLN A 937 -28.37 13.65 -6.57
N PHE A 938 -28.03 14.63 -7.42
CA PHE A 938 -28.34 14.61 -8.85
C PHE A 938 -27.74 13.40 -9.55
N LEU A 939 -26.42 13.20 -9.40
CA LEU A 939 -25.69 12.10 -10.03
C LEU A 939 -26.24 10.75 -9.59
N ASN A 940 -26.60 10.59 -8.31
CA ASN A 940 -27.18 9.36 -7.78
C ASN A 940 -28.61 9.14 -8.29
N LYS A 941 -29.46 10.17 -8.38
CA LYS A 941 -30.81 10.09 -8.99
C LYS A 941 -30.72 9.70 -10.47
N ARG A 942 -29.81 10.34 -11.23
CA ARG A 942 -29.51 10.02 -12.64
C ARG A 942 -28.98 8.61 -12.81
N TYR A 943 -27.99 8.22 -12.01
CA TYR A 943 -27.43 6.86 -11.97
C TYR A 943 -28.50 5.82 -11.69
N GLN A 944 -29.36 6.06 -10.70
CA GLN A 944 -30.45 5.16 -10.34
C GLN A 944 -31.44 4.99 -11.49
N HIS A 945 -31.82 6.06 -12.18
CA HIS A 945 -32.81 6.03 -13.24
C HIS A 945 -32.26 5.51 -14.58
N GLU A 946 -31.11 6.03 -15.03
CA GLU A 946 -30.55 5.81 -16.37
C GLU A 946 -29.73 4.51 -16.45
N LEU A 947 -29.01 4.14 -15.38
CA LEU A 947 -28.06 3.02 -15.42
C LEU A 947 -28.44 1.85 -14.50
N TYR A 948 -28.68 2.10 -13.22
CA TYR A 948 -28.94 1.05 -12.24
C TYR A 948 -30.32 0.41 -12.41
N ARG A 949 -31.38 1.17 -12.76
CA ARG A 949 -32.72 0.59 -13.03
C ARG A 949 -32.69 -0.40 -14.19
N PHE A 950 -31.98 -0.07 -15.26
CA PHE A 950 -31.76 -0.97 -16.39
C PHE A 950 -30.97 -2.21 -15.95
N TYR A 951 -29.81 -2.01 -15.31
CA TYR A 951 -28.98 -3.10 -14.78
C TYR A 951 -29.76 -4.04 -13.85
N ALA A 952 -30.54 -3.51 -12.90
CA ALA A 952 -31.29 -4.28 -11.93
C ALA A 952 -32.38 -5.15 -12.58
N ARG A 953 -33.09 -4.64 -13.59
CA ARG A 953 -34.19 -5.33 -14.29
C ARG A 953 -33.71 -6.31 -15.36
N ALA A 954 -32.69 -5.93 -16.12
CA ALA A 954 -32.25 -6.65 -17.31
C ALA A 954 -31.07 -7.61 -17.06
N LEU A 955 -30.16 -7.26 -16.13
CA LEU A 955 -28.88 -7.97 -15.95
C LEU A 955 -28.77 -8.66 -14.58
N LYS A 956 -28.95 -7.93 -13.47
CA LYS A 956 -28.57 -8.31 -12.11
C LYS A 956 -29.06 -9.68 -11.63
N GLN A 957 -30.33 -10.01 -11.90
CA GLN A 957 -31.00 -11.25 -11.46
C GLN A 957 -31.12 -12.30 -12.58
N ARG A 958 -30.38 -12.13 -13.68
CA ARG A 958 -30.46 -12.99 -14.86
C ARG A 958 -29.12 -13.64 -15.17
N TYR A 959 -29.20 -14.78 -15.85
CA TYR A 959 -28.04 -15.48 -16.35
C TYR A 959 -27.45 -14.71 -17.57
N PRO A 960 -26.14 -14.37 -17.63
CA PRO A 960 -25.01 -14.95 -16.90
C PRO A 960 -24.40 -14.06 -15.78
N PHE A 961 -25.19 -13.19 -15.14
CA PHE A 961 -24.74 -12.44 -13.95
C PHE A 961 -25.07 -13.22 -12.67
N ASP A 962 -26.29 -13.74 -12.56
CA ASP A 962 -26.69 -14.73 -11.55
C ASP A 962 -26.57 -16.16 -12.11
N ALA A 963 -25.92 -17.07 -11.37
CA ALA A 963 -25.63 -18.44 -11.82
C ALA A 963 -26.84 -19.37 -11.68
N HIS A 964 -27.72 -19.09 -10.72
CA HIS A 964 -28.86 -19.95 -10.39
C HIS A 964 -30.18 -19.45 -10.99
N SER A 965 -30.19 -18.26 -11.59
CA SER A 965 -31.36 -17.74 -12.29
C SER A 965 -31.77 -18.65 -13.46
N SER A 966 -33.08 -18.88 -13.61
CA SER A 966 -33.69 -19.58 -14.74
C SER A 966 -33.95 -18.67 -15.94
N SER A 967 -33.89 -17.35 -15.77
CA SER A 967 -34.11 -16.36 -16.83
C SER A 967 -32.79 -15.87 -17.41
N ASP A 968 -32.71 -15.85 -18.74
CA ASP A 968 -31.55 -15.37 -19.49
C ASP A 968 -31.63 -13.85 -19.75
N VAL A 969 -30.47 -13.19 -19.81
CA VAL A 969 -30.33 -11.81 -20.28
C VAL A 969 -30.65 -11.76 -21.78
N ALA A 970 -31.48 -10.81 -22.23
CA ALA A 970 -31.66 -10.63 -23.68
C ALA A 970 -30.37 -10.07 -24.31
N LEU A 971 -29.95 -10.60 -25.46
CA LEU A 971 -28.76 -10.10 -26.17
C LEU A 971 -28.85 -8.60 -26.49
N ASN A 972 -30.05 -8.10 -26.79
CA ASN A 972 -30.30 -6.68 -27.01
C ASN A 972 -29.99 -5.86 -25.75
N ASP A 973 -30.43 -6.32 -24.57
CA ASP A 973 -30.17 -5.62 -23.31
C ASP A 973 -28.67 -5.61 -22.96
N PHE A 974 -27.99 -6.75 -23.18
CA PHE A 974 -26.55 -6.88 -23.01
C PHE A 974 -25.78 -5.95 -23.97
N ARG A 975 -26.21 -5.89 -25.24
CA ARG A 975 -25.70 -5.00 -26.28
C ARG A 975 -25.86 -3.54 -25.89
N GLU A 976 -27.07 -3.13 -25.51
CA GLU A 976 -27.39 -1.75 -25.16
C GLU A 976 -26.58 -1.24 -23.97
N PHE A 977 -26.32 -2.11 -22.98
CA PHE A 977 -25.55 -1.75 -21.79
C PHE A 977 -24.03 -1.68 -22.02
N PHE A 978 -23.43 -2.69 -22.68
CA PHE A 978 -21.97 -2.87 -22.74
C PHE A 978 -21.29 -2.43 -24.04
N LYS A 979 -22.02 -2.07 -25.12
CA LYS A 979 -21.41 -1.64 -26.39
C LYS A 979 -20.54 -0.38 -26.25
N ALA A 980 -19.77 -0.05 -27.29
CA ALA A 980 -19.19 1.29 -27.41
C ALA A 980 -20.32 2.34 -27.49
N GLN A 981 -20.27 3.39 -26.67
CA GLN A 981 -21.41 4.31 -26.49
C GLN A 981 -22.71 3.59 -26.09
N GLY A 982 -22.61 2.52 -25.27
CA GLY A 982 -23.74 1.92 -24.55
C GLY A 982 -24.07 2.68 -23.26
N LEU A 983 -25.14 2.28 -22.56
CA LEU A 983 -25.65 2.99 -21.37
C LEU A 983 -24.55 3.29 -20.32
N ALA A 984 -23.69 2.30 -20.03
CA ALA A 984 -22.62 2.47 -19.02
C ALA A 984 -21.53 3.47 -19.47
N ASP A 985 -21.19 3.46 -20.76
CA ASP A 985 -20.17 4.30 -21.37
C ASP A 985 -20.67 5.74 -21.53
N GLN A 986 -21.91 5.91 -22.03
CA GLN A 986 -22.59 7.19 -22.17
C GLN A 986 -22.79 7.87 -20.80
N PHE A 987 -23.24 7.13 -19.78
CA PHE A 987 -23.41 7.68 -18.43
C PHE A 987 -22.06 8.16 -17.88
N PHE A 988 -21.00 7.37 -18.03
CA PHE A 988 -19.67 7.75 -17.57
C PHE A 988 -19.12 8.99 -18.30
N ASP A 989 -19.18 9.01 -19.63
CA ASP A 989 -18.64 10.12 -20.44
C ASP A 989 -19.44 11.43 -20.28
N THR A 990 -20.76 11.35 -20.10
CA THR A 990 -21.65 12.52 -19.93
C THR A 990 -21.58 13.11 -18.53
N TRP A 991 -21.64 12.25 -17.50
CA TRP A 991 -21.86 12.69 -16.11
C TRP A 991 -20.61 12.58 -15.23
N MET A 992 -19.82 11.51 -15.35
CA MET A 992 -18.73 11.22 -14.40
C MET A 992 -17.38 11.79 -14.83
N LYS A 993 -17.11 11.83 -16.13
CA LYS A 993 -15.83 12.25 -16.74
C LYS A 993 -15.23 13.56 -16.21
N PRO A 994 -16.00 14.64 -15.95
CA PRO A 994 -15.42 15.89 -15.43
C PRO A 994 -14.82 15.73 -14.03
N PHE A 995 -15.42 14.87 -13.20
CA PHE A 995 -15.08 14.67 -11.79
C PHE A 995 -14.00 13.62 -11.57
N VAL A 996 -13.50 13.00 -12.65
CA VAL A 996 -12.57 11.88 -12.61
C VAL A 996 -11.22 12.26 -13.25
N SER A 997 -10.14 11.85 -12.61
CA SER A 997 -8.81 11.76 -13.21
C SER A 997 -8.52 10.31 -13.61
N ARG A 998 -7.90 10.12 -14.78
CA ARG A 998 -7.52 8.81 -15.31
C ARG A 998 -6.03 8.60 -15.08
N ASP A 999 -5.68 8.13 -13.89
CA ASP A 999 -4.36 7.57 -13.62
C ASP A 999 -4.24 6.15 -14.20
N ALA A 1000 -3.02 5.73 -14.51
CA ALA A 1000 -2.68 4.50 -15.24
C ALA A 1000 -3.47 3.23 -14.82
N GLY A 1001 -4.62 3.00 -15.46
CA GLY A 1001 -5.47 1.82 -15.27
C GLY A 1001 -6.48 1.88 -14.10
N SER A 1002 -6.66 3.03 -13.44
CA SER A 1002 -7.66 3.19 -12.36
C SER A 1002 -8.28 4.59 -12.35
N TYR A 1003 -9.61 4.67 -12.31
CA TYR A 1003 -10.33 5.92 -12.11
C TYR A 1003 -10.15 6.45 -10.68
N ARG A 1004 -9.92 7.75 -10.53
CA ARG A 1004 -9.84 8.46 -9.23
C ARG A 1004 -10.68 9.73 -9.27
N LEU A 1005 -11.32 10.07 -8.16
CA LEU A 1005 -12.01 11.35 -8.04
C LEU A 1005 -11.02 12.52 -8.05
N ARG A 1006 -11.41 13.62 -8.68
CA ARG A 1006 -10.74 14.91 -8.54
C ARG A 1006 -11.18 15.56 -7.22
N SER A 1007 -10.22 16.13 -6.50
CA SER A 1007 -10.45 16.96 -5.32
C SER A 1007 -10.12 18.41 -5.65
N MET A 1008 -11.03 19.32 -5.31
CA MET A 1008 -10.79 20.78 -5.33
C MET A 1008 -10.94 21.29 -3.91
N ASP A 1009 -9.96 22.05 -3.44
CA ASP A 1009 -9.98 22.69 -2.11
C ASP A 1009 -10.20 21.69 -0.97
N GLY A 1010 -9.50 20.55 -1.02
CA GLY A 1010 -9.59 19.48 -0.03
C GLY A 1010 -10.86 18.62 -0.10
N LYS A 1011 -11.94 19.09 -0.74
CA LYS A 1011 -13.21 18.35 -0.88
C LYS A 1011 -13.34 17.70 -2.28
N SER A 1012 -14.09 16.60 -2.37
CA SER A 1012 -14.42 15.86 -3.60
C SER A 1012 -15.86 15.32 -3.51
N LEU A 1013 -16.44 14.85 -4.62
CA LEU A 1013 -17.77 14.21 -4.58
C LEU A 1013 -17.84 13.11 -3.51
N PRO A 1014 -18.88 13.08 -2.65
CA PRO A 1014 -19.03 12.12 -1.55
C PRO A 1014 -19.56 10.76 -2.03
N MET A 1015 -18.79 10.07 -2.89
CA MET A 1015 -19.21 8.79 -3.51
C MET A 1015 -18.22 7.64 -3.30
N SER A 1016 -18.70 6.41 -3.48
CA SER A 1016 -17.90 5.20 -3.27
C SER A 1016 -16.88 4.92 -4.37
N ARG A 1017 -15.76 4.30 -4.00
CA ARG A 1017 -14.78 3.76 -4.96
C ARG A 1017 -15.30 2.54 -5.71
N VAL A 1018 -16.32 1.86 -5.18
CA VAL A 1018 -16.88 0.61 -5.75
C VAL A 1018 -17.45 0.84 -7.14
N TYR A 1019 -18.17 1.95 -7.38
CA TYR A 1019 -18.69 2.29 -8.71
C TYR A 1019 -17.57 2.29 -9.78
N PHE A 1020 -16.43 2.89 -9.47
CA PHE A 1020 -15.30 3.01 -10.40
C PHE A 1020 -14.60 1.67 -10.69
N GLU A 1021 -14.49 0.79 -9.69
CA GLU A 1021 -14.00 -0.58 -9.89
C GLU A 1021 -14.93 -1.38 -10.81
N GLN A 1022 -16.25 -1.18 -10.66
CA GLN A 1022 -17.25 -1.84 -11.49
C GLN A 1022 -17.29 -1.27 -12.93
N MET A 1023 -17.10 0.03 -13.11
CA MET A 1023 -16.92 0.63 -14.46
C MET A 1023 -15.67 0.10 -15.16
N ALA A 1024 -14.57 -0.14 -14.43
CA ALA A 1024 -13.41 -0.83 -14.99
C ALA A 1024 -13.74 -2.28 -15.42
N THR A 1025 -14.53 -3.01 -14.62
CA THR A 1025 -15.02 -4.36 -14.99
C THR A 1025 -15.95 -4.34 -16.21
N ALA A 1026 -16.83 -3.35 -16.34
CA ALA A 1026 -17.66 -3.18 -17.53
C ALA A 1026 -16.82 -2.96 -18.80
N GLN A 1027 -15.71 -2.21 -18.69
CA GLN A 1027 -14.77 -2.04 -19.80
C GLN A 1027 -14.07 -3.36 -20.18
N VAL A 1028 -13.75 -4.23 -19.21
CA VAL A 1028 -13.20 -5.58 -19.47
C VAL A 1028 -14.24 -6.47 -20.17
N ILE A 1029 -15.51 -6.46 -19.74
CA ILE A 1029 -16.61 -7.18 -20.41
C ILE A 1029 -16.75 -6.71 -21.86
N ARG A 1030 -16.80 -5.39 -22.08
CA ARG A 1030 -16.86 -4.80 -23.42
C ARG A 1030 -15.71 -5.29 -24.33
N GLN A 1031 -14.49 -5.29 -23.81
CA GLN A 1031 -13.30 -5.77 -24.55
C GLN A 1031 -13.32 -7.27 -24.86
N GLY A 1032 -14.09 -8.08 -24.12
CA GLY A 1032 -14.27 -9.50 -24.40
C GLY A 1032 -15.33 -9.77 -25.49
N PHE A 1033 -16.45 -9.05 -25.45
CA PHE A 1033 -17.65 -9.36 -26.25
C PHE A 1033 -17.85 -8.51 -27.52
N PHE A 1034 -17.32 -7.28 -27.57
CA PHE A 1034 -17.54 -6.32 -28.66
C PHE A 1034 -16.25 -6.03 -29.45
N ALA A 1035 -15.28 -6.95 -29.41
CA ALA A 1035 -13.96 -6.79 -30.02
C ALA A 1035 -13.93 -7.09 -31.53
N GLN A 1036 -14.93 -7.78 -32.06
CA GLN A 1036 -15.09 -8.02 -33.50
C GLN A 1036 -16.00 -6.96 -34.12
N ASN A 1037 -17.15 -6.70 -33.49
CA ASN A 1037 -18.09 -5.66 -33.86
C ASN A 1037 -18.34 -4.74 -32.64
N PRO A 1038 -18.02 -3.42 -32.71
CA PRO A 1038 -18.30 -2.49 -31.61
C PRO A 1038 -19.80 -2.32 -31.30
N SER A 1039 -20.66 -2.61 -32.27
CA SER A 1039 -22.11 -2.43 -32.20
C SER A 1039 -22.85 -3.66 -31.70
N GLU A 1040 -22.31 -4.87 -31.93
CA GLU A 1040 -22.99 -6.14 -31.62
C GLU A 1040 -22.08 -7.13 -30.88
N PRO A 1041 -22.60 -7.85 -29.87
CA PRO A 1041 -21.80 -8.83 -29.14
C PRO A 1041 -21.55 -10.05 -30.03
N GLN A 1042 -20.30 -10.20 -30.50
CA GLN A 1042 -19.89 -11.28 -31.40
C GLN A 1042 -18.55 -11.86 -30.93
N VAL A 1043 -18.56 -13.17 -30.69
CA VAL A 1043 -17.42 -13.92 -30.17
C VAL A 1043 -17.23 -15.17 -31.01
N GLN A 1044 -16.19 -15.17 -31.84
CA GLN A 1044 -15.69 -16.41 -32.45
C GLN A 1044 -14.79 -17.16 -31.47
N PHE A 1045 -15.03 -18.46 -31.36
CA PHE A 1045 -14.26 -19.37 -30.54
C PHE A 1045 -14.05 -20.68 -31.30
N THR A 1046 -12.96 -21.37 -31.00
CA THR A 1046 -12.76 -22.73 -31.51
C THR A 1046 -13.09 -23.72 -30.41
N LEU A 1047 -13.70 -24.84 -30.80
CA LEU A 1047 -13.96 -25.96 -29.91
C LEU A 1047 -13.37 -27.22 -30.56
N GLU A 1048 -12.49 -27.87 -29.82
CA GLU A 1048 -11.79 -29.09 -30.21
C GLU A 1048 -12.14 -30.15 -29.15
N PRO A 1049 -12.57 -31.37 -29.51
CA PRO A 1049 -12.70 -32.43 -28.53
C PRO A 1049 -11.31 -32.72 -27.96
N TYR A 1050 -11.22 -32.87 -26.64
CA TYR A 1050 -10.00 -33.31 -25.97
C TYR A 1050 -10.12 -34.77 -25.55
N SER A 1051 -11.35 -35.22 -25.25
CA SER A 1051 -11.63 -36.52 -24.61
C SER A 1051 -12.92 -37.22 -25.07
N LEU A 1052 -12.86 -38.57 -25.29
CA LEU A 1052 -13.97 -39.58 -25.28
C LEU A 1052 -13.69 -40.96 -24.60
N ASP A 1053 -14.51 -41.43 -23.61
CA ASP A 1053 -14.25 -42.60 -22.69
C ASP A 1053 -14.16 -43.91 -23.41
N THR A 1054 -13.22 -44.74 -22.97
CA THR A 1054 -13.25 -46.18 -23.21
C THR A 1054 -14.64 -46.84 -23.05
N ASN A 1055 -15.53 -46.29 -22.20
CA ASN A 1055 -16.93 -46.71 -22.02
C ASN A 1055 -17.98 -46.00 -22.91
N VAL A 1056 -17.61 -44.97 -23.67
CA VAL A 1056 -18.48 -44.11 -24.49
C VAL A 1056 -18.07 -44.20 -25.95
N SER A 1057 -18.91 -44.77 -26.80
CA SER A 1057 -18.64 -44.95 -28.23
C SER A 1057 -18.61 -43.65 -29.02
N ARG A 1058 -19.41 -42.65 -28.59
CA ARG A 1058 -19.60 -41.38 -29.30
C ARG A 1058 -19.92 -40.25 -28.31
N SER A 1059 -19.29 -39.09 -28.49
CA SER A 1059 -19.83 -37.81 -28.01
C SER A 1059 -20.33 -37.01 -29.19
N GLN A 1060 -21.45 -36.35 -28.97
CA GLN A 1060 -22.03 -35.40 -29.90
C GLN A 1060 -22.32 -34.13 -29.12
N LEU A 1061 -21.47 -33.13 -29.29
CA LEU A 1061 -21.72 -31.78 -28.81
C LEU A 1061 -22.30 -30.98 -29.97
N ARG A 1062 -23.52 -30.47 -29.80
CA ARG A 1062 -24.18 -29.61 -30.77
C ARG A 1062 -24.38 -28.22 -30.17
N PHE A 1063 -24.16 -27.20 -30.97
CA PHE A 1063 -24.45 -25.80 -30.67
C PHE A 1063 -25.11 -25.16 -31.89
N GLY A 1064 -26.44 -24.99 -31.83
CA GLY A 1064 -27.24 -24.60 -32.99
C GLY A 1064 -27.28 -25.70 -34.05
N ASP A 1065 -27.09 -25.30 -35.31
CA ASP A 1065 -26.94 -26.16 -36.49
C ASP A 1065 -25.60 -26.91 -36.54
N GLN A 1066 -24.56 -26.37 -35.90
CA GLN A 1066 -23.22 -26.95 -35.89
C GLN A 1066 -23.12 -28.05 -34.84
N MET A 1067 -22.85 -29.29 -35.28
CA MET A 1067 -22.51 -30.41 -34.41
C MET A 1067 -21.05 -30.83 -34.59
N ILE A 1068 -20.37 -31.02 -33.46
CA ILE A 1068 -19.07 -31.69 -33.40
C ILE A 1068 -19.26 -33.08 -32.80
N GLU A 1069 -18.98 -34.07 -33.63
CA GLU A 1069 -19.08 -35.48 -33.29
C GLU A 1069 -17.70 -36.09 -33.15
N TYR A 1070 -17.52 -36.95 -32.16
CA TYR A 1070 -16.25 -37.61 -31.91
C TYR A 1070 -16.46 -39.05 -31.42
N ARG A 1071 -15.71 -40.01 -31.97
CA ARG A 1071 -15.83 -41.48 -31.74
C ARG A 1071 -14.48 -42.18 -31.59
N HIS A 1072 -13.65 -41.78 -30.62
CA HIS A 1072 -12.21 -42.16 -30.54
C HIS A 1072 -11.43 -41.88 -31.83
N GLY A 1073 -12.01 -41.03 -32.67
CA GLY A 1073 -11.51 -40.70 -33.97
C GLY A 1073 -10.44 -39.62 -33.86
N PRO A 1074 -10.18 -38.90 -34.95
CA PRO A 1074 -9.04 -38.03 -34.99
C PRO A 1074 -9.52 -36.57 -34.77
N THR A 1075 -9.19 -35.93 -33.64
CA THR A 1075 -9.70 -34.61 -33.18
C THR A 1075 -9.53 -33.44 -34.15
N VAL A 1076 -10.64 -32.91 -34.69
CA VAL A 1076 -10.65 -31.73 -35.56
C VAL A 1076 -11.18 -30.52 -34.78
N PRO A 1077 -10.43 -29.41 -34.66
CA PRO A 1077 -10.98 -28.17 -34.11
C PRO A 1077 -12.00 -27.59 -35.07
N MET A 1078 -13.20 -27.26 -34.57
CA MET A 1078 -14.21 -26.53 -35.34
C MET A 1078 -14.36 -25.10 -34.83
N ASN A 1079 -14.57 -24.17 -35.76
CA ASN A 1079 -14.83 -22.77 -35.44
C ASN A 1079 -16.32 -22.57 -35.21
N PHE A 1080 -16.68 -22.08 -34.04
CA PHE A 1080 -18.04 -21.72 -33.66
C PHE A 1080 -18.14 -20.21 -33.45
N GLN A 1081 -19.35 -19.68 -33.65
CA GLN A 1081 -19.65 -18.28 -33.42
C GLN A 1081 -20.78 -18.16 -32.38
N TRP A 1082 -20.51 -17.41 -31.31
CA TRP A 1082 -21.54 -16.97 -30.38
C TRP A 1082 -21.89 -15.50 -30.63
N PRO A 1083 -23.18 -15.12 -30.63
CA PRO A 1083 -24.36 -15.98 -30.58
C PRO A 1083 -24.65 -16.67 -31.93
N THR A 1084 -25.43 -17.75 -31.90
CA THR A 1084 -26.04 -18.36 -33.10
C THR A 1084 -27.57 -18.22 -33.04
N LEU A 1085 -28.20 -18.11 -34.22
CA LEU A 1085 -29.66 -18.03 -34.38
C LEU A 1085 -30.30 -19.40 -34.69
N ALA A 1086 -29.51 -20.39 -35.09
CA ALA A 1086 -30.00 -21.74 -35.40
C ALA A 1086 -30.44 -22.49 -34.13
N ASP A 1087 -31.48 -23.34 -34.25
CA ASP A 1087 -32.05 -24.15 -33.16
C ASP A 1087 -32.29 -23.40 -31.82
N ASN A 1088 -32.62 -22.10 -31.86
CA ASN A 1088 -32.71 -21.23 -30.68
C ASN A 1088 -31.45 -21.27 -29.78
N GLY A 1089 -30.27 -21.41 -30.39
CA GLY A 1089 -28.99 -21.55 -29.71
C GLY A 1089 -28.77 -22.91 -29.02
N ARG A 1090 -29.68 -23.88 -29.13
CA ARG A 1090 -29.66 -25.16 -28.41
C ARG A 1090 -28.25 -25.74 -28.29
N THR A 1091 -27.81 -25.93 -27.04
CA THR A 1091 -26.54 -26.57 -26.72
C THR A 1091 -26.82 -27.90 -26.05
N SER A 1092 -26.34 -28.99 -26.64
CA SER A 1092 -26.50 -30.35 -26.10
C SER A 1092 -25.20 -31.12 -26.22
N LEU A 1093 -24.76 -31.75 -25.13
CA LEU A 1093 -23.72 -32.76 -25.12
C LEU A 1093 -24.36 -34.11 -24.82
N VAL A 1094 -24.30 -35.04 -25.77
CA VAL A 1094 -24.80 -36.42 -25.63
C VAL A 1094 -23.63 -37.39 -25.71
N LEU A 1095 -23.62 -38.37 -24.81
CA LEU A 1095 -22.66 -39.47 -24.72
C LEU A 1095 -23.40 -40.79 -24.94
N GLU A 1096 -23.07 -41.49 -26.02
CA GLU A 1096 -23.56 -42.84 -26.30
C GLU A 1096 -22.63 -43.86 -25.61
N LYS A 1097 -23.21 -44.75 -24.82
CA LYS A 1097 -22.45 -45.86 -24.20
C LYS A 1097 -22.27 -46.99 -25.21
N ASN A 1098 -21.23 -47.79 -25.03
CA ASN A 1098 -21.06 -49.05 -25.77
C ASN A 1098 -22.27 -50.01 -25.59
N VAL A 1099 -22.95 -49.94 -24.44
CA VAL A 1099 -24.21 -50.65 -24.15
C VAL A 1099 -25.12 -49.76 -23.29
N GLY A 1100 -26.40 -49.65 -23.67
CA GLY A 1100 -27.43 -48.92 -22.91
C GLY A 1100 -27.90 -47.62 -23.56
N ARG A 1101 -28.83 -46.91 -22.91
CA ARG A 1101 -29.37 -45.63 -23.43
C ARG A 1101 -28.30 -44.53 -23.40
N PRO A 1102 -28.27 -43.62 -24.40
CA PRO A 1102 -27.42 -42.43 -24.35
C PRO A 1102 -27.79 -41.55 -23.16
N ILE A 1103 -26.78 -40.88 -22.60
CA ILE A 1103 -26.94 -39.92 -21.51
C ILE A 1103 -26.35 -38.58 -21.93
N GLY A 1104 -26.96 -37.47 -21.54
CA GLY A 1104 -26.54 -36.16 -22.01
C GLY A 1104 -27.00 -35.02 -21.12
N ILE A 1105 -26.36 -33.87 -21.29
CA ILE A 1105 -26.79 -32.58 -20.74
C ILE A 1105 -27.23 -31.67 -21.88
N GLU A 1106 -28.39 -31.05 -21.72
CA GLU A 1106 -28.97 -30.16 -22.72
C GLU A 1106 -29.47 -28.85 -22.08
N LYS A 1107 -29.27 -27.74 -22.80
CA LYS A 1107 -29.88 -26.43 -22.53
C LYS A 1107 -30.35 -25.80 -23.85
N ASN A 1108 -31.61 -25.36 -23.85
CA ASN A 1108 -32.29 -24.74 -24.99
C ASN A 1108 -32.89 -23.37 -24.60
N THR A 1109 -32.26 -22.66 -23.65
CA THR A 1109 -32.78 -21.42 -23.04
C THR A 1109 -32.62 -20.16 -23.89
N GLY A 1110 -32.22 -20.29 -25.16
CA GLY A 1110 -31.84 -19.19 -26.03
C GLY A 1110 -30.32 -19.00 -26.12
N PRO A 1111 -29.82 -17.78 -26.43
CA PRO A 1111 -28.42 -17.54 -26.74
C PRO A 1111 -27.40 -17.90 -25.65
N TRP A 1112 -27.78 -17.90 -24.36
CA TRP A 1112 -26.86 -18.23 -23.26
C TRP A 1112 -26.83 -19.70 -22.87
N SER A 1113 -27.59 -20.55 -23.56
CA SER A 1113 -27.56 -22.02 -23.47
C SER A 1113 -26.13 -22.59 -23.44
N LEU A 1114 -25.24 -22.11 -24.31
CA LEU A 1114 -23.83 -22.50 -24.35
C LEU A 1114 -23.17 -22.28 -22.99
N PHE A 1115 -23.23 -21.05 -22.48
CA PHE A 1115 -22.68 -20.68 -21.19
C PHE A 1115 -23.29 -21.50 -20.04
N ARG A 1116 -24.61 -21.81 -20.08
CA ARG A 1116 -25.25 -22.69 -19.10
C ARG A 1116 -24.75 -24.13 -19.15
N VAL A 1117 -24.40 -24.64 -20.34
CA VAL A 1117 -23.73 -25.94 -20.48
C VAL A 1117 -22.29 -25.85 -19.95
N LEU A 1118 -21.58 -24.74 -20.18
CA LEU A 1118 -20.24 -24.51 -19.60
C LEU A 1118 -20.27 -24.45 -18.05
N ASP A 1119 -21.31 -23.89 -17.43
CA ASP A 1119 -21.46 -23.86 -15.95
C ASP A 1119 -21.74 -25.25 -15.34
N LEU A 1120 -22.18 -26.23 -16.15
CA LEU A 1120 -22.29 -27.63 -15.72
C LEU A 1120 -20.96 -28.40 -15.86
N MET A 1121 -19.95 -27.79 -16.48
CA MET A 1121 -18.64 -28.38 -16.72
C MET A 1121 -17.62 -27.82 -15.73
N GLN A 1122 -16.62 -28.63 -15.34
CA GLN A 1122 -15.48 -28.11 -14.59
C GLN A 1122 -14.53 -27.40 -15.56
N ILE A 1123 -14.32 -26.09 -15.35
CA ILE A 1123 -13.50 -25.25 -16.22
C ILE A 1123 -12.08 -25.12 -15.67
N ASP A 1124 -11.10 -25.72 -16.37
CA ASP A 1124 -9.67 -25.58 -16.06
C ASP A 1124 -9.00 -24.60 -17.04
N TYR A 1125 -8.27 -23.60 -16.51
CA TYR A 1125 -7.62 -22.58 -17.34
C TYR A 1125 -6.31 -23.09 -17.91
N LEU A 1126 -6.38 -23.86 -18.98
CA LEU A 1126 -5.16 -24.33 -19.63
C LEU A 1126 -4.26 -23.13 -19.97
N SER A 1127 -4.72 -21.95 -20.47
CA SER A 1127 -3.88 -20.73 -20.68
C SER A 1127 -4.40 -19.53 -19.94
N GLY A 1128 -3.49 -18.58 -19.66
CA GLY A 1128 -3.84 -17.16 -19.49
C GLY A 1128 -5.14 -16.98 -18.73
N ARG A 1129 -6.14 -16.33 -19.33
CA ARG A 1129 -7.54 -16.71 -19.11
C ARG A 1129 -8.26 -17.07 -20.41
N ASP A 1130 -7.55 -17.04 -21.53
CA ASP A 1130 -8.07 -16.88 -22.90
C ASP A 1130 -8.53 -18.19 -23.56
N VAL A 1131 -8.31 -19.29 -22.85
CA VAL A 1131 -8.33 -20.62 -23.45
C VAL A 1131 -8.52 -21.65 -22.33
N MET A 1132 -9.66 -22.37 -22.36
CA MET A 1132 -10.19 -23.21 -21.29
C MET A 1132 -10.24 -24.70 -21.67
N LEU A 1133 -10.12 -25.59 -20.68
CA LEU A 1133 -10.55 -26.98 -20.75
C LEU A 1133 -11.91 -27.07 -20.08
N LEU A 1134 -12.86 -27.68 -20.76
CA LEU A 1134 -14.23 -27.86 -20.30
C LEU A 1134 -14.41 -29.34 -20.01
N LYS A 1135 -14.50 -29.74 -18.73
CA LYS A 1135 -14.63 -31.15 -18.33
C LYS A 1135 -16.05 -31.48 -17.94
N ALA A 1136 -16.73 -32.32 -18.71
CA ALA A 1136 -18.17 -32.55 -18.58
C ALA A 1136 -18.50 -33.93 -17.99
N ASP A 1137 -18.56 -34.05 -16.66
CA ASP A 1137 -18.97 -35.29 -16.00
C ASP A 1137 -20.50 -35.47 -16.11
N VAL A 1138 -20.92 -36.29 -17.08
CA VAL A 1138 -22.32 -36.63 -17.36
C VAL A 1138 -22.56 -38.07 -16.90
N GLY A 1139 -23.13 -38.24 -15.71
CA GLY A 1139 -23.48 -39.54 -15.16
C GLY A 1139 -22.29 -40.49 -14.94
N GLY A 1140 -21.10 -39.96 -14.64
CA GLY A 1140 -19.87 -40.71 -14.41
C GLY A 1140 -18.96 -40.86 -15.63
N LEU A 1141 -19.31 -40.25 -16.77
CA LEU A 1141 -18.55 -40.25 -18.04
C LEU A 1141 -18.17 -38.81 -18.39
N ARG A 1142 -16.93 -38.48 -18.77
CA ARG A 1142 -16.33 -37.13 -18.55
C ARG A 1142 -15.86 -36.33 -19.76
N ALA A 1143 -16.76 -35.72 -20.53
CA ALA A 1143 -16.38 -35.19 -21.85
C ALA A 1143 -15.54 -33.92 -21.78
N ASP A 1144 -14.29 -34.00 -22.23
CA ASP A 1144 -13.42 -32.84 -22.26
C ASP A 1144 -13.36 -32.19 -23.64
N TYR A 1145 -13.48 -30.86 -23.64
CA TYR A 1145 -13.33 -30.02 -24.83
C TYR A 1145 -12.37 -28.85 -24.57
N VAL A 1146 -11.49 -28.58 -25.53
CA VAL A 1146 -10.60 -27.41 -25.54
C VAL A 1146 -11.36 -26.24 -26.18
N LEU A 1147 -11.81 -25.28 -25.38
CA LEU A 1147 -12.38 -24.02 -25.88
C LEU A 1147 -11.29 -22.96 -26.03
N MET A 1148 -11.19 -22.33 -27.20
CA MET A 1148 -10.25 -21.24 -27.46
C MET A 1148 -10.96 -19.95 -27.87
N SER A 1149 -10.83 -18.88 -27.07
CA SER A 1149 -11.23 -17.55 -27.52
C SER A 1149 -10.10 -16.92 -28.33
N GLN A 1150 -10.44 -16.24 -29.42
CA GLN A 1150 -9.48 -15.51 -30.24
C GLN A 1150 -8.92 -14.26 -29.53
N ARG A 1151 -9.59 -13.72 -28.50
CA ARG A 1151 -9.23 -12.45 -27.85
C ARG A 1151 -8.71 -12.60 -26.40
N THR A 1152 -8.41 -11.46 -25.79
CA THR A 1152 -7.98 -11.24 -24.40
C THR A 1152 -8.48 -9.85 -23.98
N PRO A 1153 -9.28 -9.68 -22.93
CA PRO A 1153 -9.79 -10.69 -21.98
C PRO A 1153 -10.74 -11.72 -22.62
N ASN A 1154 -10.96 -12.84 -21.95
CA ASN A 1154 -11.82 -13.92 -22.44
C ASN A 1154 -13.30 -13.67 -22.09
N PRO A 1155 -14.22 -13.59 -23.07
CA PRO A 1155 -15.66 -13.51 -22.80
C PRO A 1155 -16.24 -14.74 -22.08
N PHE A 1156 -15.63 -15.92 -22.22
CA PHE A 1156 -16.08 -17.14 -21.54
C PHE A 1156 -15.58 -17.24 -20.08
N ASP A 1157 -14.81 -16.27 -19.57
CA ASP A 1157 -14.41 -16.23 -18.17
C ASP A 1157 -15.57 -15.68 -17.32
N LEU A 1158 -16.49 -16.59 -17.01
CA LEU A 1158 -17.71 -16.32 -16.25
C LEU A 1158 -17.45 -15.56 -14.94
N GLN A 1159 -16.28 -15.71 -14.28
CA GLN A 1159 -15.94 -14.93 -13.10
C GLN A 1159 -16.01 -13.42 -13.33
N THR A 1160 -15.66 -12.96 -14.54
CA THR A 1160 -15.72 -11.53 -14.89
C THR A 1160 -17.18 -11.04 -14.91
N LEU A 1161 -18.11 -11.84 -15.44
CA LEU A 1161 -19.55 -11.55 -15.43
C LEU A 1161 -20.14 -11.67 -14.01
N ARG A 1162 -19.82 -12.73 -13.26
CA ARG A 1162 -20.30 -12.92 -11.86
C ARG A 1162 -19.83 -11.83 -10.90
N SER A 1163 -18.65 -11.25 -11.13
CA SER A 1163 -18.09 -10.16 -10.30
C SER A 1163 -18.64 -8.78 -10.63
N PHE A 1164 -19.35 -8.62 -11.75
CA PHE A 1164 -19.95 -7.35 -12.14
C PHE A 1164 -21.23 -7.05 -11.36
N ARG A 1165 -21.10 -6.20 -10.34
CA ARG A 1165 -22.15 -5.82 -9.39
C ARG A 1165 -22.16 -4.32 -9.15
N LEU A 1166 -23.03 -3.62 -9.87
CA LEU A 1166 -23.27 -2.19 -9.63
C LEU A 1166 -23.88 -1.96 -8.24
N PRO A 1167 -23.37 -0.98 -7.46
CA PRO A 1167 -23.96 -0.60 -6.18
C PRO A 1167 -25.33 0.08 -6.39
N ALA A 1168 -26.18 0.11 -5.36
CA ALA A 1168 -27.50 0.75 -5.46
C ALA A 1168 -27.46 2.29 -5.35
N GLN A 1169 -26.34 2.82 -4.86
CA GLN A 1169 -26.00 4.24 -4.73
C GLN A 1169 -24.51 4.41 -5.08
N LEU A 1170 -24.10 5.62 -5.49
CA LEU A 1170 -22.77 5.89 -6.09
C LEU A 1170 -21.57 5.81 -5.12
#